data_AF-A0A497M1G2-F1
#
_entry.id   AF-A0A497M1G2-F1
#
_cell.length_a   1.000
_cell.length_b   1.000
_cell.length_c   1.000
_cell.angle_alpha   90.00
_cell.angle_beta   90.00
_cell.angle_gamma   90.00
#
_symmetry.space_group_name_H-M   'P 1'
#
loop_
_entity.id
_entity.type
_entity.pdbx_description
1 polymer ?
#
loop_
_entity_poly.entity_id
_entity_poly.type
_entity_poly.pdbx_seq_one_letter_code
_entity_poly.pdbx_strand_id
1 'polypeptide(L)'
;MEFLKRIEEKWQKAWEQNHIFEADPDPAKPKIFVTFPSPYMNGPLHLGHGFTATRVDVYARFKRMQGYNVLFPWAWHWTGGPLAGASQRVREGDQEFIKALMEIDGVPKEEIEKFVDPVYMASYYTREGKIAAKKMGFSIDWRREFHTTSPTYNKFIEWQYLRLREKGYVTRGTHPVVWCPRCQSPTGDADRQEGEGVSPEEYILMKFPYEDAYLVAATFRPETIYGVTNLWLHPDATYVKAKMNGEKWIISREAAEKLKNQARRVEIIEEFKGKEIIGKYCKNPVNNKSLLILPGWFVDPKQATGVVYSVPAHAPYDWLALKDLKEKPETLKEYGIEPAQIEEIKPISMIKVEGFGEYPAIELVEKLGAKNQYDPKAEEATKILYKKEFHSGVLKENCGEYAGKLVREIKEKLIEDFRSEGIADIMYDLPQRVVCRCLTECTVKILEDQWFLKYSDPEWKQKAKEALSRMKIYPETARQWFLDVIDWLKEWACARKTGLGTPLPWNPEWIVETLSDSTIYMAFYTINKHIRQYGIKPEQLTPELFDCIFYGKGEKAEIATKTGIKPEIIEEMRKEFLYWYPVDMRNSAKELVPNHLTFFIFHHVALFPPEHWPKSIGVNGMLMIEGKKMSKSKGNFITLRNA
;
A
#
# COMPACT_ATOMS: atom_id res chain seq x y z
N MET A 1 -11.91 -37.37 -18.30
CA MET A 1 -10.82 -36.38 -18.28
C MET A 1 -9.72 -36.67 -19.30
N GLU A 2 -9.23 -37.91 -19.43
CA GLU A 2 -8.13 -38.24 -20.36
C GLU A 2 -8.40 -37.89 -21.83
N PHE A 3 -9.64 -38.07 -22.29
CA PHE A 3 -10.08 -37.64 -23.61
C PHE A 3 -9.88 -36.13 -23.87
N LEU A 4 -10.24 -35.28 -22.91
CA LEU A 4 -10.10 -33.82 -23.03
C LEU A 4 -8.63 -33.41 -23.02
N LYS A 5 -7.81 -34.00 -22.14
CA LYS A 5 -6.36 -33.76 -22.10
C LYS A 5 -5.70 -34.06 -23.44
N ARG A 6 -6.08 -35.17 -24.10
CA ARG A 6 -5.57 -35.51 -25.43
C ARG A 6 -5.97 -34.47 -26.49
N ILE A 7 -7.17 -33.90 -26.41
CA ILE A 7 -7.62 -32.83 -27.30
C ILE A 7 -6.85 -31.53 -27.05
N GLU A 8 -6.68 -31.15 -25.78
CA GLU A 8 -5.89 -29.98 -25.38
C GLU A 8 -4.46 -30.06 -25.92
N GLU A 9 -3.76 -31.16 -25.68
CA GLU A 9 -2.40 -31.36 -26.16
C GLU A 9 -2.29 -31.31 -27.69
N LYS A 10 -3.25 -31.91 -28.40
CA LYS A 10 -3.31 -31.85 -29.87
C LYS A 10 -3.33 -30.40 -30.35
N TRP A 11 -4.25 -29.59 -29.83
CA TRP A 11 -4.42 -28.21 -30.28
C TRP A 11 -3.30 -27.29 -29.81
N GLN A 12 -2.80 -27.44 -28.59
CA GLN A 12 -1.66 -26.67 -28.09
C GLN A 12 -0.41 -26.89 -28.96
N LYS A 13 -0.11 -28.15 -29.33
CA LYS A 13 0.99 -28.46 -30.25
C LYS A 13 0.76 -27.82 -31.62
N ALA A 14 -0.45 -27.95 -32.17
CA ALA A 14 -0.78 -27.35 -33.46
C ALA A 14 -0.64 -25.82 -33.44
N TRP A 15 -1.09 -25.15 -32.38
CA TRP A 15 -1.01 -23.69 -32.25
C TRP A 15 0.44 -23.20 -32.18
N GLU A 16 1.29 -23.88 -31.40
CA GLU A 16 2.71 -23.54 -31.28
C GLU A 16 3.45 -23.78 -32.60
N GLN A 17 3.26 -24.94 -33.23
CA GLN A 17 3.95 -25.29 -34.50
C GLN A 17 3.58 -24.37 -35.66
N ASN A 18 2.36 -23.84 -35.65
CA ASN A 18 1.87 -22.93 -36.69
C ASN A 18 1.97 -21.46 -36.28
N HIS A 19 2.58 -21.14 -35.14
CA HIS A 19 2.81 -19.77 -34.66
C HIS A 19 1.54 -18.88 -34.65
N ILE A 20 0.35 -19.46 -34.41
CA ILE A 20 -0.93 -18.78 -34.72
C ILE A 20 -1.25 -17.56 -33.84
N PHE A 21 -0.56 -17.40 -32.73
CA PHE A 21 -0.73 -16.28 -31.80
C PHE A 21 0.39 -15.24 -31.90
N GLU A 22 1.37 -15.47 -32.77
CA GLU A 22 2.40 -14.51 -33.09
C GLU A 22 1.82 -13.44 -34.01
N ALA A 23 1.77 -12.20 -33.52
CA ALA A 23 1.11 -11.09 -34.21
C ALA A 23 2.13 -10.03 -34.66
N ASP A 24 2.08 -9.73 -35.95
CA ASP A 24 2.85 -8.68 -36.61
C ASP A 24 1.90 -7.58 -37.12
N PRO A 25 2.34 -6.31 -37.21
CA PRO A 25 1.54 -5.21 -37.73
C PRO A 25 0.94 -5.50 -39.10
N ASP A 26 -0.38 -5.38 -39.19
CA ASP A 26 -1.16 -5.56 -40.42
C ASP A 26 -2.11 -4.36 -40.58
N PRO A 27 -1.71 -3.33 -41.35
CA PRO A 27 -2.52 -2.12 -41.56
C PRO A 27 -3.88 -2.40 -42.20
N ALA A 28 -4.10 -3.56 -42.83
CA ALA A 28 -5.38 -3.93 -43.42
C ALA A 28 -6.41 -4.38 -42.37
N LYS A 29 -5.99 -4.63 -41.12
CA LYS A 29 -6.85 -5.09 -40.03
C LYS A 29 -6.90 -4.10 -38.88
N PRO A 30 -8.08 -3.93 -38.24
CA PRO A 30 -8.15 -3.20 -36.99
C PRO A 30 -7.38 -3.96 -35.90
N LYS A 31 -6.57 -3.25 -35.13
CA LYS A 31 -5.74 -3.84 -34.06
C LYS A 31 -6.46 -3.88 -32.71
N ILE A 32 -6.12 -4.87 -31.89
CA ILE A 32 -6.44 -4.94 -30.46
C ILE A 32 -5.19 -5.35 -29.69
N PHE A 33 -4.75 -4.49 -28.78
CA PHE A 33 -3.66 -4.76 -27.85
C PHE A 33 -4.20 -4.92 -26.42
N VAL A 34 -4.14 -6.15 -25.90
CA VAL A 34 -4.65 -6.47 -24.57
C VAL A 34 -3.53 -6.90 -23.63
N THR A 35 -3.65 -6.56 -22.34
CA THR A 35 -2.61 -6.90 -21.36
C THR A 35 -3.17 -7.41 -20.04
N PHE A 36 -2.42 -8.33 -19.47
CA PHE A 36 -2.52 -8.82 -18.09
C PHE A 36 -1.32 -8.27 -17.29
N PRO A 37 -1.50 -7.79 -16.04
CA PRO A 37 -0.38 -7.46 -15.18
C PRO A 37 0.59 -8.62 -15.02
N SER A 38 1.88 -8.39 -15.28
CA SER A 38 2.91 -9.44 -15.17
C SER A 38 2.93 -9.99 -13.74
N PRO A 39 2.78 -11.31 -13.54
CA PRO A 39 2.69 -11.90 -12.21
C PRO A 39 4.05 -11.87 -11.51
N TYR A 40 4.04 -11.79 -10.18
CA TYR A 40 5.24 -11.90 -9.34
C TYR A 40 5.78 -13.32 -9.32
N MET A 41 7.08 -13.48 -9.51
CA MET A 41 7.75 -14.79 -9.58
C MET A 41 8.28 -15.29 -8.23
N ASN A 42 7.56 -15.01 -7.14
CA ASN A 42 7.86 -15.51 -5.79
C ASN A 42 7.07 -16.78 -5.42
N GLY A 43 6.46 -17.44 -6.41
CA GLY A 43 5.62 -18.61 -6.25
C GLY A 43 5.03 -19.06 -7.59
N PRO A 44 4.36 -20.22 -7.63
CA PRO A 44 3.69 -20.71 -8.83
C PRO A 44 2.47 -19.85 -9.17
N LEU A 45 2.11 -19.78 -10.45
CA LEU A 45 0.82 -19.25 -10.85
C LEU A 45 -0.28 -20.09 -10.21
N HIS A 46 -1.18 -19.45 -9.47
CA HIS A 46 -2.39 -20.05 -8.90
C HIS A 46 -3.67 -19.71 -9.67
N LEU A 47 -4.78 -20.37 -9.32
CA LEU A 47 -6.09 -20.19 -9.95
C LEU A 47 -6.57 -18.72 -10.01
N GLY A 48 -6.26 -17.89 -9.02
CA GLY A 48 -6.54 -16.44 -9.09
C GLY A 48 -5.86 -15.72 -10.27
N HIS A 49 -4.61 -16.09 -10.62
CA HIS A 49 -3.96 -15.60 -11.84
C HIS A 49 -4.68 -16.12 -13.08
N GLY A 50 -5.00 -17.43 -13.10
CA GLY A 50 -5.77 -18.05 -14.18
C GLY A 50 -7.11 -17.36 -14.43
N PHE A 51 -7.88 -17.07 -13.38
CA PHE A 51 -9.15 -16.35 -13.44
C PHE A 51 -9.01 -14.97 -14.09
N THR A 52 -7.99 -14.20 -13.69
CA THR A 52 -7.76 -12.85 -14.21
C THR A 52 -7.24 -12.88 -15.65
N ALA A 53 -6.28 -13.75 -15.95
CA ALA A 53 -5.68 -13.90 -17.29
C ALA A 53 -6.67 -14.48 -18.32
N THR A 54 -7.54 -15.41 -17.91
CA THR A 54 -8.55 -16.00 -18.79
C THR A 54 -9.52 -14.95 -19.33
N ARG A 55 -9.84 -13.90 -18.56
CA ARG A 55 -10.68 -12.80 -19.05
C ARG A 55 -10.03 -12.05 -20.22
N VAL A 56 -8.72 -11.83 -20.12
CA VAL A 56 -7.94 -11.23 -21.20
C VAL A 56 -7.91 -12.16 -22.41
N ASP A 57 -7.64 -13.44 -22.21
CA ASP A 57 -7.54 -14.43 -23.28
C ASP A 57 -8.87 -14.63 -24.03
N VAL A 58 -9.98 -14.74 -23.29
CA VAL A 58 -11.33 -14.87 -23.87
C VAL A 58 -11.65 -13.64 -24.72
N TYR A 59 -11.36 -12.43 -24.22
CA TYR A 59 -11.57 -11.21 -25.00
C TYR A 59 -10.65 -11.16 -26.24
N ALA A 60 -9.38 -11.56 -26.10
CA ALA A 60 -8.44 -11.63 -27.21
C ALA A 60 -8.93 -12.57 -28.31
N ARG A 61 -9.36 -13.78 -27.95
CA ARG A 61 -9.90 -14.79 -28.88
C ARG A 61 -11.20 -14.33 -29.53
N PHE A 62 -12.12 -13.75 -28.75
CA PHE A 62 -13.34 -13.16 -29.28
C PHE A 62 -13.03 -12.09 -30.32
N LYS A 63 -12.05 -11.21 -30.07
CA LYS A 63 -11.62 -10.19 -31.03
C LYS A 63 -10.95 -10.78 -32.28
N ARG A 64 -10.16 -11.85 -32.16
CA ARG A 64 -9.62 -12.56 -33.33
C ARG A 64 -10.74 -13.12 -34.20
N MET A 65 -11.78 -13.70 -33.61
CA MET A 65 -12.96 -14.20 -34.34
C MET A 65 -13.74 -13.08 -35.05
N GLN A 66 -13.67 -11.85 -34.57
CA GLN A 66 -14.25 -10.67 -35.21
C GLN A 66 -13.34 -10.05 -36.29
N GLY A 67 -12.23 -10.69 -36.65
CA GLY A 67 -11.31 -10.25 -37.70
C GLY A 67 -10.27 -9.21 -37.27
N TYR A 68 -10.14 -8.93 -35.97
CA TYR A 68 -9.08 -8.04 -35.48
C TYR A 68 -7.71 -8.72 -35.52
N ASN A 69 -6.67 -7.92 -35.74
CA ASN A 69 -5.29 -8.33 -35.45
C ASN A 69 -5.04 -8.14 -33.95
N VAL A 70 -4.74 -9.22 -33.23
CA VAL A 70 -4.75 -9.21 -31.75
C VAL A 70 -3.37 -9.53 -31.19
N LEU A 71 -2.85 -8.60 -30.39
CA LEU A 71 -1.65 -8.78 -29.59
C LEU A 71 -2.03 -9.03 -28.12
N PHE A 72 -1.65 -10.21 -27.62
CA PHE A 72 -1.66 -10.54 -26.20
C PHE A 72 -0.26 -11.05 -25.81
N PRO A 73 0.59 -10.21 -25.20
CA PRO A 73 1.93 -10.60 -24.77
C PRO A 73 1.98 -10.94 -23.27
N TRP A 74 3.11 -11.47 -22.82
CA TRP A 74 3.31 -11.89 -21.43
C TRP A 74 4.73 -11.57 -20.93
N ALA A 75 4.87 -11.20 -19.67
CA ALA A 75 6.15 -10.93 -19.00
C ALA A 75 6.09 -11.37 -17.53
N TRP A 76 7.24 -11.35 -16.87
CA TRP A 76 7.41 -11.87 -15.51
C TRP A 76 7.96 -10.80 -14.57
N HIS A 77 7.32 -10.60 -13.43
CA HIS A 77 7.69 -9.55 -12.49
C HIS A 77 8.66 -10.10 -11.44
N TRP A 78 9.94 -9.69 -11.54
CA TRP A 78 11.02 -10.11 -10.64
C TRP A 78 11.43 -9.01 -9.66
N THR A 79 11.11 -7.75 -9.98
CA THR A 79 11.38 -6.59 -9.13
C THR A 79 10.64 -6.75 -7.80
N GLY A 80 11.37 -6.75 -6.69
CA GLY A 80 10.77 -6.89 -5.37
C GLY A 80 11.74 -7.19 -4.25
N GLY A 81 11.32 -6.84 -3.02
CA GLY A 81 11.80 -7.47 -1.81
C GLY A 81 11.30 -8.91 -1.57
N PRO A 82 10.13 -9.40 -2.08
CA PRO A 82 9.60 -10.70 -1.65
C PRO A 82 10.48 -11.88 -2.05
N LEU A 83 11.11 -11.83 -3.23
CA LEU A 83 12.04 -12.85 -3.70
C LEU A 83 13.28 -12.92 -2.81
N ALA A 84 13.91 -11.77 -2.54
CA ALA A 84 15.07 -11.69 -1.65
C ALA A 84 14.72 -12.16 -0.22
N GLY A 85 13.56 -11.78 0.30
CA GLY A 85 13.05 -12.23 1.59
C GLY A 85 12.78 -13.74 1.64
N ALA A 86 12.17 -14.31 0.59
CA ALA A 86 11.95 -15.75 0.48
C ALA A 86 13.26 -16.52 0.46
N SER A 87 14.24 -16.09 -0.34
CA SER A 87 15.57 -16.71 -0.40
C SER A 87 16.32 -16.61 0.92
N GLN A 88 16.17 -15.50 1.65
CA GLN A 88 16.76 -15.35 2.97
C GLN A 88 16.14 -16.34 3.98
N ARG A 89 14.82 -16.57 3.96
CA ARG A 89 14.17 -17.57 4.83
C ARG A 89 14.66 -18.99 4.56
N VAL A 90 14.89 -19.34 3.28
CA VAL A 90 15.51 -20.62 2.91
C VAL A 90 16.94 -20.71 3.47
N ARG A 91 17.73 -19.64 3.34
CA ARG A 91 19.11 -19.57 3.86
C ARG A 91 19.16 -19.70 5.39
N GLU A 92 18.19 -19.13 6.09
CA GLU A 92 18.05 -19.21 7.55
C GLU A 92 17.52 -20.57 8.03
N GLY A 93 17.12 -21.47 7.13
CA GLY A 93 16.62 -22.80 7.48
C GLY A 93 15.22 -22.81 8.08
N ASP A 94 14.37 -21.83 7.72
CA ASP A 94 12.97 -21.74 8.14
C ASP A 94 12.18 -22.99 7.70
N GLN A 95 11.98 -23.92 8.63
CA GLN A 95 11.39 -25.24 8.35
C GLN A 95 9.94 -25.15 7.89
N GLU A 96 9.15 -24.22 8.45
CA GLU A 96 7.76 -24.04 8.05
C GLU A 96 7.67 -23.50 6.62
N PHE A 97 8.54 -22.55 6.26
CA PHE A 97 8.60 -22.02 4.91
C PHE A 97 9.04 -23.07 3.89
N ILE A 98 10.12 -23.81 4.20
CA ILE A 98 10.64 -24.87 3.32
C ILE A 98 9.58 -25.95 3.10
N LYS A 99 8.88 -26.36 4.16
CA LYS A 99 7.77 -27.33 4.06
C LYS A 99 6.66 -26.80 3.15
N ALA A 100 6.29 -25.52 3.25
CA ALA A 100 5.30 -24.92 2.37
C ALA A 100 5.75 -24.90 0.88
N LEU A 101 7.03 -24.67 0.59
CA LEU A 101 7.56 -24.75 -0.79
C LEU A 101 7.44 -26.18 -1.35
N MET A 102 7.70 -27.20 -0.54
CA MET A 102 7.58 -28.60 -0.96
C MET A 102 6.12 -29.01 -1.16
N GLU A 103 5.28 -28.79 -0.15
CA GLU A 103 3.93 -29.35 -0.10
C GLU A 103 2.90 -28.54 -0.90
N ILE A 104 3.03 -27.21 -0.91
CA ILE A 104 2.05 -26.32 -1.54
C ILE A 104 2.50 -25.93 -2.95
N ASP A 105 3.77 -25.53 -3.10
CA ASP A 105 4.29 -25.10 -4.41
C ASP A 105 4.74 -26.30 -5.26
N GLY A 106 4.95 -27.47 -4.65
CA GLY A 106 5.37 -28.69 -5.34
C GLY A 106 6.85 -28.65 -5.76
N VAL A 107 7.68 -27.88 -5.07
CA VAL A 107 9.10 -27.71 -5.43
C VAL A 107 9.90 -28.94 -4.97
N PRO A 108 10.64 -29.63 -5.87
CA PRO A 108 11.50 -30.74 -5.50
C PRO A 108 12.59 -30.33 -4.51
N LYS A 109 13.00 -31.26 -3.64
CA LYS A 109 14.01 -30.99 -2.61
C LYS A 109 15.34 -30.49 -3.20
N GLU A 110 15.77 -31.03 -4.35
CA GLU A 110 17.03 -30.61 -4.98
C GLU A 110 16.99 -29.17 -5.53
N GLU A 111 15.79 -28.64 -5.79
CA GLU A 111 15.63 -27.26 -6.27
C GLU A 111 15.61 -26.26 -5.11
N ILE A 112 15.11 -26.66 -3.93
CA ILE A 112 15.03 -25.81 -2.74
C ILE A 112 16.42 -25.38 -2.26
N GLU A 113 17.42 -26.25 -2.33
CA GLU A 113 18.79 -25.90 -1.91
C GLU A 113 19.36 -24.71 -2.70
N LYS A 114 18.88 -24.51 -3.94
CA LYS A 114 19.29 -23.41 -4.82
C LYS A 114 18.46 -22.14 -4.62
N PHE A 115 17.34 -22.23 -3.90
CA PHE A 115 16.46 -21.08 -3.63
C PHE A 115 17.08 -20.05 -2.68
N VAL A 116 18.26 -20.31 -2.14
CA VAL A 116 19.09 -19.31 -1.43
C VAL A 116 19.53 -18.15 -2.34
N ASP A 117 19.48 -18.33 -3.66
CA ASP A 117 19.65 -17.27 -4.66
C ASP A 117 18.27 -16.81 -5.18
N PRO A 118 17.89 -15.53 -4.98
CA PRO A 118 16.60 -15.00 -5.46
C PRO A 118 16.47 -15.00 -6.98
N VAL A 119 17.58 -14.91 -7.72
CA VAL A 119 17.57 -14.97 -9.19
C VAL A 119 17.22 -16.38 -9.65
N TYR A 120 17.84 -17.39 -9.04
CA TYR A 120 17.51 -18.79 -9.31
C TYR A 120 16.03 -19.10 -8.99
N MET A 121 15.54 -18.68 -7.82
CA MET A 121 14.14 -18.87 -7.43
C MET A 121 13.17 -18.24 -8.45
N ALA A 122 13.42 -16.99 -8.85
CA ALA A 122 12.58 -16.31 -9.83
C ALA A 122 12.61 -16.99 -11.21
N SER A 123 13.79 -17.46 -11.63
CA SER A 123 13.99 -18.23 -12.86
C SER A 123 13.22 -19.55 -12.86
N TYR A 124 13.27 -20.28 -11.73
CA TYR A 124 12.50 -21.51 -11.53
C TYR A 124 10.99 -21.25 -11.69
N TYR A 125 10.44 -20.29 -10.94
CA TYR A 125 9.01 -20.00 -11.01
C TYR A 125 8.57 -19.42 -12.36
N THR A 126 9.46 -18.70 -13.05
CA THR A 126 9.21 -18.25 -14.43
C THR A 126 9.06 -19.43 -15.38
N ARG A 127 9.95 -20.43 -15.30
CA ARG A 127 9.87 -21.65 -16.11
C ARG A 127 8.58 -22.43 -15.83
N GLU A 128 8.25 -22.66 -14.56
CA GLU A 128 7.03 -23.37 -14.18
C GLU A 128 5.76 -22.59 -14.55
N GLY A 129 5.76 -21.27 -14.35
CA GLY A 129 4.67 -20.38 -14.74
C GLY A 129 4.44 -20.39 -16.25
N LYS A 130 5.50 -20.40 -17.06
CA LYS A 130 5.40 -20.50 -18.51
C LYS A 130 4.79 -21.83 -18.95
N ILE A 131 5.20 -22.93 -18.33
CA ILE A 131 4.60 -24.26 -18.58
C ILE A 131 3.11 -24.23 -18.26
N ALA A 132 2.72 -23.68 -17.10
CA ALA A 132 1.32 -23.57 -16.70
C ALA A 132 0.51 -22.70 -17.67
N ALA A 133 1.02 -21.54 -18.07
CA ALA A 133 0.35 -20.65 -19.03
C ALA A 133 0.16 -21.28 -20.42
N LYS A 134 1.18 -22.02 -20.91
CA LYS A 134 1.07 -22.78 -22.16
C LYS A 134 0.07 -23.93 -22.07
N LYS A 135 0.07 -24.67 -20.96
CA LYS A 135 -0.90 -25.76 -20.70
C LYS A 135 -2.33 -25.26 -20.53
N MET A 136 -2.53 -24.05 -20.00
CA MET A 136 -3.84 -23.39 -19.97
C MET A 136 -4.30 -23.00 -21.39
N GLY A 137 -3.39 -22.97 -22.37
CA GLY A 137 -3.69 -22.62 -23.75
C GLY A 137 -3.89 -21.12 -23.98
N PHE A 138 -3.30 -20.26 -23.16
CA PHE A 138 -3.38 -18.82 -23.39
C PHE A 138 -2.77 -18.42 -24.74
N SER A 139 -3.44 -17.51 -25.45
CA SER A 139 -3.14 -17.07 -26.80
C SER A 139 -2.05 -16.00 -26.86
N ILE A 140 -0.89 -16.33 -26.29
CA ILE A 140 0.22 -15.41 -26.01
C ILE A 140 1.24 -15.38 -27.16
N ASP A 141 1.70 -14.19 -27.54
CA ASP A 141 2.91 -14.01 -28.37
C ASP A 141 4.18 -14.07 -27.48
N TRP A 142 4.81 -15.24 -27.41
CA TRP A 142 5.98 -15.50 -26.57
C TRP A 142 7.27 -14.83 -27.10
N ARG A 143 7.30 -14.31 -28.33
CA ARG A 143 8.47 -13.59 -28.86
C ARG A 143 8.72 -12.30 -28.07
N ARG A 144 7.68 -11.76 -27.44
CA ARG A 144 7.71 -10.50 -26.68
C ARG A 144 7.98 -10.68 -25.19
N GLU A 145 8.27 -11.90 -24.74
CA GLU A 145 8.54 -12.23 -23.33
C GLU A 145 9.81 -11.58 -22.76
N PHE A 146 9.73 -11.10 -21.52
CA PHE A 146 10.87 -10.61 -20.72
C PHE A 146 10.57 -10.72 -19.21
N HIS A 147 11.56 -10.39 -18.38
CA HIS A 147 11.37 -10.17 -16.95
C HIS A 147 11.87 -8.78 -16.52
N THR A 148 11.30 -8.23 -15.44
CA THR A 148 11.52 -6.82 -15.03
C THR A 148 12.91 -6.49 -14.50
N THR A 149 13.80 -7.48 -14.38
CA THR A 149 15.19 -7.29 -13.98
C THR A 149 16.17 -7.60 -15.12
N SER A 150 15.64 -7.84 -16.33
CA SER A 150 16.48 -8.11 -17.50
C SER A 150 17.26 -6.84 -17.91
N PRO A 151 18.54 -6.96 -18.33
CA PRO A 151 19.35 -5.79 -18.64
C PRO A 151 18.75 -4.84 -19.69
N THR A 152 18.05 -5.38 -20.71
CA THR A 152 17.39 -4.56 -21.74
C THR A 152 16.15 -3.84 -21.21
N TYR A 153 15.41 -4.45 -20.29
CA TYR A 153 14.28 -3.81 -19.62
C TYR A 153 14.73 -2.73 -18.64
N ASN A 154 15.84 -2.95 -17.93
CA ASN A 154 16.40 -1.94 -17.02
C ASN A 154 16.70 -0.64 -17.77
N LYS A 155 17.22 -0.71 -19.01
CA LYS A 155 17.45 0.47 -19.86
C LYS A 155 16.17 1.23 -20.21
N PHE A 156 15.07 0.51 -20.41
CA PHE A 156 13.75 1.12 -20.61
C PHE A 156 13.25 1.83 -19.34
N ILE A 157 13.49 1.25 -18.15
CA ILE A 157 13.14 1.88 -16.87
C ILE A 157 14.03 3.09 -16.56
N GLU A 158 15.33 3.04 -16.87
CA GLU A 158 16.23 4.19 -16.81
C GLU A 158 15.67 5.36 -17.65
N TRP A 159 15.30 5.10 -18.91
CA TRP A 159 14.67 6.10 -19.78
C TRP A 159 13.38 6.67 -19.18
N GLN A 160 12.47 5.81 -18.71
CA GLN A 160 11.22 6.22 -18.08
C GLN A 160 11.49 7.21 -16.95
N TYR A 161 12.42 6.88 -16.05
CA TYR A 161 12.71 7.67 -14.86
C TYR A 161 13.43 8.98 -15.19
N LEU A 162 14.32 8.98 -16.18
CA LEU A 162 14.94 10.21 -16.68
C LEU A 162 13.86 11.18 -17.18
N ARG A 163 12.92 10.70 -18.00
CA ARG A 163 11.83 11.53 -18.54
C ARG A 163 10.85 12.00 -17.47
N LEU A 164 10.52 11.17 -16.48
CA LEU A 164 9.69 11.58 -15.35
C LEU A 164 10.38 12.66 -14.51
N ARG A 165 11.69 12.53 -14.27
CA ARG A 165 12.47 13.51 -13.51
C ARG A 165 12.59 14.84 -14.24
N GLU A 166 12.87 14.82 -15.54
CA GLU A 166 12.92 16.03 -16.39
C GLU A 166 11.60 16.81 -16.37
N LYS A 167 10.47 16.12 -16.24
CA LYS A 167 9.13 16.70 -16.12
C LYS A 167 8.77 17.16 -14.69
N GLY A 168 9.65 16.98 -13.72
CA GLY A 168 9.43 17.38 -12.32
C GLY A 168 8.52 16.43 -11.52
N TYR A 169 8.21 15.23 -12.04
CA TYR A 169 7.35 14.26 -11.35
C TYR A 169 8.09 13.39 -10.34
N VAL A 170 9.42 13.37 -10.39
CA VAL A 170 10.27 12.69 -9.40
C VAL A 170 10.89 13.73 -8.48
N THR A 171 10.56 13.66 -7.20
CA THR A 171 11.03 14.59 -6.17
C THR A 171 11.80 13.85 -5.07
N ARG A 172 12.60 14.59 -4.31
CA ARG A 172 13.29 14.11 -3.12
C ARG A 172 12.73 14.85 -1.91
N GLY A 173 12.40 14.12 -0.86
CA GLY A 173 11.80 14.71 0.33
C GLY A 173 12.00 13.88 1.58
N THR A 174 11.53 14.42 2.68
CA THR A 174 11.45 13.75 3.96
C THR A 174 10.00 13.30 4.17
N HIS A 175 9.75 12.00 4.29
CA HIS A 175 8.38 11.48 4.43
C HIS A 175 8.34 10.31 5.40
N PRO A 176 7.27 10.15 6.20
CA PRO A 176 6.99 8.92 6.91
C PRO A 176 6.74 7.77 5.93
N VAL A 177 7.45 6.65 6.11
CA VAL A 177 7.21 5.42 5.37
C VAL A 177 6.93 4.27 6.33
N VAL A 178 6.17 3.29 5.85
CA VAL A 178 6.12 1.98 6.50
C VAL A 178 7.50 1.35 6.41
N TRP A 179 8.08 1.01 7.55
CA TRP A 179 9.46 0.58 7.67
C TRP A 179 9.57 -0.76 8.38
N CYS A 180 10.38 -1.65 7.82
CA CYS A 180 10.72 -2.90 8.49
C CYS A 180 12.05 -2.72 9.25
N PRO A 181 12.06 -2.79 10.59
CA PRO A 181 13.29 -2.59 11.36
C PRO A 181 14.34 -3.68 11.11
N ARG A 182 13.91 -4.90 10.75
CA ARG A 182 14.81 -6.02 10.42
C ARG A 182 15.41 -5.89 9.02
N CYS A 183 14.60 -5.61 7.99
CA CYS A 183 15.08 -5.46 6.61
C CYS A 183 15.78 -4.13 6.35
N GLN A 184 15.61 -3.16 7.26
CA GLN A 184 16.11 -1.80 7.13
C GLN A 184 15.73 -1.15 5.78
N SER A 185 14.47 -1.29 5.38
CA SER A 185 13.95 -0.74 4.14
C SER A 185 12.49 -0.28 4.27
N PRO A 186 12.06 0.68 3.41
CA PRO A 186 10.64 0.92 3.20
C PRO A 186 9.95 -0.39 2.79
N THR A 187 8.75 -0.63 3.32
CA THR A 187 7.95 -1.83 3.02
C THR A 187 6.71 -1.39 2.23
N GLY A 188 6.80 -1.47 0.90
CA GLY A 188 5.67 -1.19 0.00
C GLY A 188 4.57 -2.26 0.13
N ASP A 189 3.40 -2.02 -0.46
CA ASP A 189 2.25 -2.94 -0.34
C ASP A 189 2.59 -4.39 -0.73
N ALA A 190 3.31 -4.58 -1.84
CA ALA A 190 3.70 -5.91 -2.32
C ALA A 190 4.67 -6.66 -1.38
N ASP A 191 5.39 -5.91 -0.52
CA ASP A 191 6.37 -6.43 0.43
C ASP A 191 5.74 -6.82 1.79
N ARG A 192 4.43 -6.63 1.95
CA ARG A 192 3.67 -6.92 3.17
C ARG A 192 3.04 -8.31 3.14
N GLN A 193 2.93 -8.91 4.32
CA GLN A 193 2.15 -10.12 4.59
C GLN A 193 0.79 -9.78 5.20
N GLU A 194 0.73 -8.73 6.01
CA GLU A 194 -0.45 -8.18 6.67
C GLU A 194 -0.42 -6.65 6.55
N GLY A 195 -1.56 -6.00 6.37
CA GLY A 195 -1.66 -4.54 6.26
C GLY A 195 -1.39 -3.95 4.87
N GLU A 196 -1.77 -4.63 3.79
CA GLU A 196 -1.81 -4.04 2.44
C GLU A 196 -2.75 -2.82 2.42
N GLY A 197 -2.29 -1.70 1.87
CA GLY A 197 -3.05 -0.43 1.84
C GLY A 197 -2.97 0.41 3.11
N VAL A 198 -2.37 -0.09 4.19
CA VAL A 198 -2.15 0.69 5.42
C VAL A 198 -1.03 1.71 5.16
N SER A 199 -1.26 2.98 5.49
CA SER A 199 -0.25 4.03 5.34
C SER A 199 0.04 4.67 6.70
N PRO A 200 1.22 5.30 6.89
CA PRO A 200 1.47 6.09 8.08
C PRO A 200 0.41 7.19 8.21
N GLU A 201 -0.26 7.23 9.36
CA GLU A 201 -1.23 8.27 9.70
C GLU A 201 -0.66 9.18 10.78
N GLU A 202 -1.04 10.46 10.71
CA GLU A 202 -0.62 11.46 11.67
C GLU A 202 -1.53 11.44 12.91
N TYR A 203 -0.93 11.13 14.06
CA TYR A 203 -1.55 11.28 15.38
C TYR A 203 -1.19 12.63 15.97
N ILE A 204 -2.18 13.29 16.58
CA ILE A 204 -1.98 14.50 17.35
C ILE A 204 -1.65 14.11 18.79
N LEU A 205 -0.55 14.65 19.30
CA LEU A 205 -0.02 14.38 20.62
C LEU A 205 -0.37 15.51 21.57
N MET A 206 -1.42 15.32 22.37
CA MET A 206 -1.85 16.28 23.39
C MET A 206 -1.00 16.12 24.65
N LYS A 207 -0.38 17.22 25.11
CA LYS A 207 0.53 17.24 26.26
C LYS A 207 -0.22 17.61 27.53
N PHE A 208 -0.44 16.66 28.45
CA PHE A 208 -1.08 16.93 29.74
C PHE A 208 -0.03 17.21 30.81
N PRO A 209 0.04 18.41 31.41
CA PRO A 209 1.02 18.70 32.46
C PRO A 209 0.91 17.74 33.65
N TYR A 210 2.04 17.15 34.05
CA TYR A 210 2.17 16.23 35.17
C TYR A 210 3.54 16.41 35.84
N GLU A 211 3.56 16.95 37.06
CA GLU A 211 4.80 17.28 37.79
C GLU A 211 5.76 18.13 36.94
N ASP A 212 6.98 17.65 36.68
CA ASP A 212 8.02 18.27 35.87
C ASP A 212 8.01 17.79 34.40
N ALA A 213 6.96 17.09 33.98
CA ALA A 213 6.84 16.43 32.68
C ALA A 213 5.43 16.60 32.08
N TYR A 214 5.23 16.03 30.90
CA TYR A 214 3.94 15.92 30.22
C TYR A 214 3.56 14.47 30.01
N LEU A 215 2.35 14.09 30.40
CA LEU A 215 1.75 12.83 30.01
C LEU A 215 1.14 13.02 28.61
N VAL A 216 1.74 12.39 27.59
CA VAL A 216 1.48 12.74 26.19
C VAL A 216 0.51 11.74 25.56
N ALA A 217 -0.73 12.15 25.38
CA ALA A 217 -1.81 11.32 24.86
C ALA A 217 -1.99 11.50 23.35
N ALA A 218 -2.15 10.40 22.62
CA ALA A 218 -2.33 10.43 21.17
C ALA A 218 -3.82 10.39 20.77
N THR A 219 -4.19 11.17 19.75
CA THR A 219 -5.58 11.24 19.26
C THR A 219 -5.67 11.58 17.78
N PHE A 220 -6.73 11.11 17.12
CA PHE A 220 -7.17 11.63 15.81
C PHE A 220 -8.21 12.73 15.92
N ARG A 221 -8.66 13.02 17.14
CA ARG A 221 -9.81 13.87 17.43
C ARG A 221 -9.44 14.96 18.43
N PRO A 222 -8.46 15.83 18.11
CA PRO A 222 -7.99 16.84 19.05
C PRO A 222 -9.09 17.80 19.50
N GLU A 223 -10.17 17.95 18.72
CA GLU A 223 -11.34 18.74 19.10
C GLU A 223 -12.01 18.24 20.39
N THR A 224 -11.79 16.99 20.78
CA THR A 224 -12.41 16.37 21.96
C THR A 224 -11.71 16.70 23.29
N ILE A 225 -10.65 17.51 23.27
CA ILE A 225 -9.88 17.90 24.47
C ILE A 225 -10.71 18.63 25.56
N TYR A 226 -11.77 19.34 25.17
CA TYR A 226 -12.65 20.05 26.11
C TYR A 226 -13.59 19.11 26.90
N GLY A 227 -13.77 17.86 26.44
CA GLY A 227 -14.64 16.88 27.07
C GLY A 227 -13.89 15.85 27.92
N VAL A 228 -12.61 16.08 28.19
CA VAL A 228 -11.77 15.11 28.90
C VAL A 228 -12.17 14.99 30.35
N THR A 229 -12.38 13.74 30.79
CA THR A 229 -12.78 13.42 32.17
C THR A 229 -11.66 12.79 33.00
N ASN A 230 -10.77 12.02 32.37
CA ASN A 230 -9.66 11.31 32.98
C ASN A 230 -8.62 10.91 31.90
N LEU A 231 -7.50 10.32 32.30
CA LEU A 231 -6.57 9.63 31.39
C LEU A 231 -6.59 8.12 31.64
N TRP A 232 -6.19 7.36 30.63
CA TRP A 232 -6.07 5.90 30.65
C TRP A 232 -4.63 5.48 30.40
N LEU A 233 -4.12 4.62 31.27
CA LEU A 233 -2.85 3.92 31.10
C LEU A 233 -3.03 2.43 31.32
N HIS A 234 -2.25 1.63 30.59
CA HIS A 234 -2.19 0.20 30.83
C HIS A 234 -1.34 -0.08 32.09
N PRO A 235 -1.87 -0.71 33.15
CA PRO A 235 -1.16 -0.83 34.44
C PRO A 235 0.17 -1.60 34.35
N ASP A 236 0.18 -2.68 33.57
CA ASP A 236 1.33 -3.59 33.45
C ASP A 236 2.36 -3.16 32.39
N ALA A 237 2.02 -2.16 31.57
CA ALA A 237 2.92 -1.68 30.53
C ALA A 237 4.08 -0.87 31.13
N THR A 238 5.21 -0.88 30.42
CA THR A 238 6.37 -0.07 30.79
C THR A 238 6.29 1.30 30.12
N TYR A 239 6.32 2.35 30.93
CA TYR A 239 6.38 3.73 30.49
C TYR A 239 7.76 4.30 30.77
N VAL A 240 8.11 5.37 30.05
CA VAL A 240 9.37 6.07 30.21
C VAL A 240 9.15 7.56 30.39
N LYS A 241 9.93 8.18 31.29
CA LYS A 241 10.13 9.63 31.30
C LYS A 241 11.32 9.92 30.39
N ALA A 242 11.08 10.57 29.25
CA ALA A 242 12.09 10.82 28.24
C ALA A 242 12.21 12.32 27.92
N LYS A 243 13.43 12.81 27.73
CA LYS A 243 13.70 14.17 27.26
C LYS A 243 13.53 14.24 25.76
N MET A 244 12.65 15.13 25.29
CA MET A 244 12.32 15.34 23.89
C MET A 244 12.06 16.83 23.66
N ASN A 245 12.71 17.43 22.65
CA ASN A 245 12.52 18.86 22.28
C ASN A 245 12.70 19.85 23.45
N GLY A 246 13.57 19.53 24.43
CA GLY A 246 13.78 20.36 25.62
C GLY A 246 12.76 20.15 26.74
N GLU A 247 11.73 19.34 26.51
CA GLU A 247 10.69 18.97 27.48
C GLU A 247 10.90 17.53 27.98
N LYS A 248 10.20 17.16 29.06
CA LYS A 248 10.13 15.77 29.56
C LYS A 248 8.76 15.20 29.25
N TRP A 249 8.71 14.08 28.57
CA TRP A 249 7.48 13.41 28.16
C TRP A 249 7.37 12.05 28.83
N ILE A 250 6.15 11.66 29.21
CA ILE A 250 5.80 10.35 29.71
C ILE A 250 4.98 9.65 28.63
N ILE A 251 5.53 8.56 28.08
CA ILE A 251 5.01 7.76 26.98
C ILE A 251 5.41 6.29 27.18
N SER A 252 4.83 5.35 26.43
CA SER A 252 5.25 3.95 26.48
C SER A 252 6.69 3.76 26.01
N ARG A 253 7.34 2.68 26.45
CA ARG A 253 8.70 2.34 26.03
C ARG A 253 8.79 2.16 24.51
N GLU A 254 7.76 1.56 23.92
CA GLU A 254 7.62 1.33 22.49
C GLU A 254 7.45 2.64 21.72
N ALA A 255 6.66 3.59 22.23
CA ALA A 255 6.51 4.92 21.63
C ALA A 255 7.85 5.67 21.57
N ALA A 256 8.66 5.58 22.62
CA ALA A 256 9.99 6.19 22.64
C ALA A 256 10.90 5.65 21.52
N GLU A 257 10.86 4.33 21.26
CA GLU A 257 11.60 3.73 20.14
C GLU A 257 11.03 4.12 18.76
N LYS A 258 9.70 4.25 18.64
CA LYS A 258 9.08 4.76 17.40
C LYS A 258 9.51 6.19 17.11
N LEU A 259 9.50 7.07 18.11
CA LEU A 259 9.85 8.48 17.95
C LEU A 259 11.32 8.69 17.58
N LYS A 260 12.25 7.84 18.07
CA LYS A 260 13.64 7.82 17.61
C LYS A 260 13.76 7.62 16.09
N ASN A 261 12.87 6.81 15.51
CA ASN A 261 12.83 6.55 14.07
C ASN A 261 12.14 7.66 13.27
N GLN A 262 11.64 8.71 13.92
CA GLN A 262 10.93 9.82 13.28
C GLN A 262 11.72 11.12 13.37
N ALA A 263 13.04 11.02 13.19
CA ALA A 263 13.99 12.14 13.25
C ALA A 263 13.96 12.94 14.56
N ARG A 264 13.53 12.32 15.68
CA ARG A 264 13.56 12.95 17.01
C ARG A 264 14.70 12.41 17.85
N ARG A 265 15.35 13.30 18.59
CA ARG A 265 16.31 12.92 19.64
C ARG A 265 15.54 12.58 20.92
N VAL A 266 15.59 11.32 21.33
CA VAL A 266 14.93 10.82 22.54
C VAL A 266 15.98 10.30 23.52
N GLU A 267 15.99 10.87 24.72
CA GLU A 267 16.86 10.45 25.82
C GLU A 267 16.00 9.95 26.98
N ILE A 268 16.09 8.66 27.31
CA ILE A 268 15.31 8.07 28.40
C ILE A 268 15.99 8.39 29.72
N ILE A 269 15.23 9.00 30.63
CA ILE A 269 15.69 9.40 31.97
C ILE A 269 15.36 8.29 32.98
N GLU A 270 14.15 7.75 32.87
CA GLU A 270 13.58 6.80 33.84
C GLU A 270 12.60 5.85 33.14
N GLU A 271 12.52 4.60 33.60
CA GLU A 271 11.51 3.62 33.20
C GLU A 271 10.73 3.15 34.42
N PHE A 272 9.41 3.02 34.29
CA PHE A 272 8.52 2.61 35.38
C PHE A 272 7.27 1.90 34.84
N LYS A 273 6.51 1.23 35.70
CA LYS A 273 5.24 0.58 35.34
C LYS A 273 4.07 1.55 35.43
N GLY A 274 3.10 1.43 34.51
CA GLY A 274 1.92 2.31 34.48
C GLY A 274 1.21 2.42 35.84
N LYS A 275 1.11 1.30 36.57
CA LYS A 275 0.56 1.24 37.94
C LYS A 275 1.16 2.22 38.95
N GLU A 276 2.38 2.70 38.74
CA GLU A 276 3.06 3.61 39.67
C GLU A 276 2.53 5.05 39.62
N ILE A 277 1.85 5.43 38.54
CA ILE A 277 1.24 6.76 38.38
C ILE A 277 -0.28 6.72 38.27
N ILE A 278 -0.89 5.54 38.15
CA ILE A 278 -2.34 5.38 38.26
C ILE A 278 -2.78 5.77 39.68
N GLY A 279 -3.91 6.48 39.77
CA GLY A 279 -4.41 7.09 41.01
C GLY A 279 -3.90 8.50 41.27
N LYS A 280 -2.90 8.97 40.52
CA LYS A 280 -2.42 10.35 40.57
C LYS A 280 -3.21 11.26 39.61
N TYR A 281 -2.89 12.55 39.64
CA TYR A 281 -3.57 13.58 38.85
C TYR A 281 -2.63 14.30 37.89
N CYS A 282 -3.13 14.59 36.69
CA CYS A 282 -2.52 15.51 35.73
C CYS A 282 -3.48 16.68 35.45
N LYS A 283 -3.04 17.66 34.66
CA LYS A 283 -3.89 18.80 34.28
C LYS A 283 -4.33 18.71 32.84
N ASN A 284 -5.56 19.13 32.55
CA ASN A 284 -5.99 19.38 31.17
C ASN A 284 -5.21 20.60 30.61
N PRO A 285 -4.58 20.50 29.44
CA PRO A 285 -3.76 21.60 28.89
C PRO A 285 -4.56 22.85 28.53
N VAL A 286 -5.86 22.73 28.27
CA VAL A 286 -6.70 23.84 27.79
C VAL A 286 -7.39 24.57 28.94
N ASN A 287 -7.91 23.84 29.93
CA ASN A 287 -8.71 24.43 31.02
C ASN A 287 -8.12 24.25 32.42
N ASN A 288 -6.92 23.66 32.53
CA ASN A 288 -6.22 23.41 33.80
C ASN A 288 -6.98 22.56 34.83
N LYS A 289 -8.09 21.91 34.45
CA LYS A 289 -8.84 21.01 35.32
C LYS A 289 -7.96 19.83 35.74
N SER A 290 -8.03 19.46 37.02
CA SER A 290 -7.38 18.25 37.53
C SER A 290 -8.07 17.00 36.98
N LEU A 291 -7.30 16.09 36.40
CA LEU A 291 -7.76 14.86 35.76
C LEU A 291 -7.09 13.65 36.42
N LEU A 292 -7.91 12.71 36.86
CA LEU A 292 -7.45 11.47 37.47
C LEU A 292 -6.85 10.54 36.39
N ILE A 293 -5.77 9.84 36.73
CA ILE A 293 -5.15 8.82 35.88
C ILE A 293 -5.72 7.46 36.29
N LEU A 294 -6.43 6.79 35.37
CA LEU A 294 -7.14 5.53 35.62
C LEU A 294 -6.49 4.34 34.91
N PRO A 295 -6.67 3.12 35.44
CA PRO A 295 -6.24 1.89 34.77
C PRO A 295 -7.14 1.60 33.56
N GLY A 296 -6.54 1.37 32.39
CA GLY A 296 -7.23 0.99 31.17
C GLY A 296 -6.50 -0.12 30.43
N TRP A 297 -6.91 -1.38 30.64
CA TRP A 297 -6.31 -2.55 29.99
C TRP A 297 -6.57 -2.62 28.47
N PHE A 298 -7.53 -1.84 27.97
CA PHE A 298 -7.77 -1.70 26.53
C PHE A 298 -6.71 -0.84 25.83
N VAL A 299 -5.91 -0.07 26.57
CA VAL A 299 -4.85 0.77 26.00
C VAL A 299 -3.71 -0.11 25.53
N ASP A 300 -3.45 -0.15 24.22
CA ASP A 300 -2.29 -0.85 23.67
C ASP A 300 -1.04 0.03 23.81
N PRO A 301 -0.04 -0.35 24.63
CA PRO A 301 1.21 0.43 24.75
C PRO A 301 2.02 0.48 23.45
N LYS A 302 1.76 -0.44 22.51
CA LYS A 302 2.38 -0.45 21.19
C LYS A 302 1.69 0.51 20.22
N GLN A 303 0.51 1.04 20.52
CA GLN A 303 -0.18 1.99 19.65
C GLN A 303 0.09 3.43 20.08
N ALA A 304 0.55 4.25 19.14
CA ALA A 304 0.92 5.65 19.34
C ALA A 304 1.81 5.86 20.58
N THR A 305 1.33 6.56 21.60
CA THR A 305 2.09 6.85 22.84
C THR A 305 1.81 5.89 23.99
N GLY A 306 0.83 4.98 23.86
CA GLY A 306 0.33 4.16 24.97
C GLY A 306 -0.38 4.97 26.06
N VAL A 307 -0.74 6.23 25.80
CA VAL A 307 -1.49 7.10 26.72
C VAL A 307 -2.72 7.60 25.97
N VAL A 308 -3.89 7.46 26.58
CA VAL A 308 -5.17 7.87 25.99
C VAL A 308 -5.86 8.83 26.96
N TYR A 309 -6.42 9.92 26.45
CA TYR A 309 -7.32 10.76 27.25
C TYR A 309 -8.77 10.32 27.02
N SER A 310 -9.59 10.39 28.07
CA SER A 310 -10.94 9.85 28.10
C SER A 310 -12.00 10.90 27.81
N VAL A 311 -12.88 10.65 26.83
CA VAL A 311 -14.04 11.51 26.50
C VAL A 311 -15.32 10.66 26.43
N PRO A 312 -15.87 10.20 27.58
CA PRO A 312 -16.97 9.23 27.62
C PRO A 312 -18.27 9.66 26.91
N ALA A 313 -18.49 10.97 26.72
CA ALA A 313 -19.65 11.48 25.99
C ALA A 313 -19.57 11.22 24.47
N HIS A 314 -18.36 11.10 23.93
CA HIS A 314 -18.08 11.07 22.48
C HIS A 314 -17.21 9.87 22.04
N ALA A 315 -16.75 9.04 22.98
CA ALA A 315 -15.97 7.84 22.74
C ALA A 315 -16.59 6.62 23.46
N PRO A 316 -17.18 5.66 22.72
CA PRO A 316 -17.80 4.46 23.28
C PRO A 316 -16.88 3.62 24.18
N TYR A 317 -15.61 3.46 23.81
CA TYR A 317 -14.62 2.73 24.61
C TYR A 317 -14.39 3.38 25.98
N ASP A 318 -14.32 4.71 26.03
CA ASP A 318 -14.10 5.45 27.27
C ASP A 318 -15.27 5.30 28.24
N TRP A 319 -16.50 5.33 27.71
CA TRP A 319 -17.70 5.08 28.51
C TRP A 319 -17.74 3.64 29.05
N LEU A 320 -17.48 2.65 28.20
CA LEU A 320 -17.48 1.24 28.62
C LEU A 320 -16.39 0.94 29.65
N ALA A 321 -15.18 1.47 29.47
CA ALA A 321 -14.09 1.32 30.44
C ALA A 321 -14.42 1.99 31.78
N LEU A 322 -15.00 3.20 31.75
CA LEU A 322 -15.43 3.89 32.96
C LEU A 322 -16.55 3.12 33.68
N LYS A 323 -17.50 2.57 32.93
CA LYS A 323 -18.59 1.74 33.46
C LYS A 323 -18.04 0.45 34.09
N ASP A 324 -17.11 -0.24 33.44
CA ASP A 324 -16.47 -1.46 33.97
C ASP A 324 -15.78 -1.20 35.31
N LEU A 325 -15.11 -0.03 35.46
CA LEU A 325 -14.49 0.36 36.73
C LEU A 325 -15.51 0.69 37.83
N LYS A 326 -16.66 1.28 37.48
CA LYS A 326 -17.76 1.53 38.43
C LYS A 326 -18.38 0.23 38.94
N GLU A 327 -18.51 -0.77 38.07
CA GLU A 327 -19.06 -2.08 38.42
C GLU A 327 -18.10 -2.96 39.23
N LYS A 328 -16.78 -2.68 39.19
CA LYS A 328 -15.72 -3.45 39.86
C LYS A 328 -14.77 -2.59 40.69
N PRO A 329 -15.26 -1.89 41.73
CA PRO A 329 -14.45 -0.97 42.52
C PRO A 329 -13.28 -1.64 43.27
N GLU A 330 -13.34 -2.96 43.51
CA GLU A 330 -12.25 -3.71 44.13
C GLU A 330 -10.92 -3.62 43.38
N THR A 331 -10.95 -3.49 42.04
CA THR A 331 -9.72 -3.33 41.24
C THR A 331 -9.06 -1.97 41.42
N LEU A 332 -9.75 -1.00 42.02
CA LEU A 332 -9.25 0.36 42.21
C LEU A 332 -8.46 0.53 43.52
N LYS A 333 -8.69 -0.35 44.50
CA LYS A 333 -8.06 -0.29 45.82
C LYS A 333 -6.54 -0.37 45.75
N GLU A 334 -6.01 -1.18 44.83
CA GLU A 334 -4.55 -1.33 44.67
C GLU A 334 -3.86 -0.05 44.15
N TYR A 335 -4.64 0.87 43.55
CA TYR A 335 -4.16 2.15 43.04
C TYR A 335 -4.50 3.33 43.97
N GLY A 336 -5.08 3.07 45.14
CA GLY A 336 -5.51 4.12 46.08
C GLY A 336 -6.63 5.00 45.54
N ILE A 337 -7.46 4.49 44.63
CA ILE A 337 -8.60 5.21 44.06
C ILE A 337 -9.87 4.80 44.81
N GLU A 338 -10.51 5.77 45.45
CA GLU A 338 -11.77 5.59 46.15
C GLU A 338 -12.94 5.52 45.16
N PRO A 339 -13.95 4.65 45.37
CA PRO A 339 -15.10 4.55 44.47
C PRO A 339 -15.85 5.88 44.28
N ALA A 340 -15.87 6.73 45.31
CA ALA A 340 -16.45 8.07 45.23
C ALA A 340 -15.78 8.95 44.15
N GLN A 341 -14.46 8.83 43.96
CA GLN A 341 -13.73 9.59 42.93
C GLN A 341 -14.17 9.19 41.52
N ILE A 342 -14.55 7.94 41.30
CA ILE A 342 -15.06 7.47 40.00
C ILE A 342 -16.51 7.91 39.78
N GLU A 343 -17.33 7.96 40.83
CA GLU A 343 -18.72 8.43 40.71
C GLU A 343 -18.82 9.92 40.40
N GLU A 344 -17.84 10.72 40.80
CA GLU A 344 -17.73 12.13 40.43
C GLU A 344 -17.39 12.35 38.95
N ILE A 345 -16.86 11.32 38.26
CA ILE A 345 -16.53 11.39 36.84
C ILE A 345 -17.83 11.32 36.02
N LYS A 346 -18.27 12.49 35.55
CA LYS A 346 -19.44 12.65 34.69
C LYS A 346 -19.03 12.94 33.25
N PRO A 347 -19.67 12.30 32.25
CA PRO A 347 -19.47 12.62 30.84
C PRO A 347 -19.72 14.11 30.56
N ILE A 348 -18.80 14.72 29.80
CA ILE A 348 -18.90 16.13 29.40
C ILE A 348 -19.27 16.17 27.92
N SER A 349 -20.49 16.63 27.62
CA SER A 349 -20.92 16.78 26.24
C SER A 349 -20.32 18.05 25.63
N MET A 350 -19.80 17.92 24.41
CA MET A 350 -19.09 19.00 23.72
C MET A 350 -19.41 19.09 22.22
N ILE A 351 -19.98 18.03 21.64
CA ILE A 351 -20.38 18.00 20.24
C ILE A 351 -21.89 17.76 20.16
N LYS A 352 -22.60 18.68 19.52
CA LYS A 352 -24.00 18.47 19.15
C LYS A 352 -24.03 17.71 17.83
N VAL A 353 -24.72 16.57 17.80
CA VAL A 353 -24.84 15.71 16.63
C VAL A 353 -26.30 15.51 16.30
N GLU A 354 -26.67 15.72 15.05
CA GLU A 354 -28.07 15.52 14.63
C GLU A 354 -28.49 14.05 14.84
N GLY A 355 -29.67 13.84 15.43
CA GLY A 355 -30.21 12.51 15.72
C GLY A 355 -29.58 11.78 16.90
N PHE A 356 -28.80 12.46 17.74
CA PHE A 356 -28.37 12.02 19.06
C PHE A 356 -28.78 13.06 20.11
N GLY A 357 -28.94 12.62 21.36
CA GLY A 357 -29.17 13.48 22.51
C GLY A 357 -27.87 14.06 23.07
N GLU A 358 -27.79 14.15 24.40
CA GLU A 358 -26.69 14.83 25.08
C GLU A 358 -25.40 14.01 25.10
N TYR A 359 -25.49 12.68 25.08
CA TYR A 359 -24.33 11.78 25.20
C TYR A 359 -24.34 10.72 24.08
N PRO A 360 -23.93 11.10 22.85
CA PRO A 360 -24.01 10.23 21.68
C PRO A 360 -23.32 8.87 21.86
N ALA A 361 -22.19 8.81 22.56
CA ALA A 361 -21.48 7.55 22.81
C ALA A 361 -22.28 6.59 23.71
N ILE A 362 -22.91 7.12 24.76
CA ILE A 362 -23.70 6.33 25.72
C ILE A 362 -24.94 5.78 25.01
N GLU A 363 -25.68 6.64 24.32
CA GLU A 363 -26.88 6.27 23.56
C GLU A 363 -26.59 5.20 22.51
N LEU A 364 -25.45 5.29 21.82
CA LEU A 364 -25.08 4.34 20.79
C LEU A 364 -24.64 2.99 21.37
N VAL A 365 -23.90 3.00 22.48
CA VAL A 365 -23.50 1.79 23.23
C VAL A 365 -24.74 1.03 23.71
N GLU A 366 -25.72 1.74 24.28
CA GLU A 366 -26.99 1.17 24.73
C GLU A 366 -27.79 0.60 23.56
N LYS A 367 -27.90 1.35 22.46
CA LYS A 367 -28.64 0.93 21.26
C LYS A 367 -28.05 -0.33 20.61
N LEU A 368 -26.73 -0.45 20.55
CA LEU A 368 -26.07 -1.63 19.99
C LEU A 368 -25.99 -2.79 21.00
N GLY A 369 -26.26 -2.51 22.27
CA GLY A 369 -26.17 -3.48 23.37
C GLY A 369 -24.75 -3.98 23.56
N ALA A 370 -23.75 -3.07 23.49
CA ALA A 370 -22.37 -3.39 23.81
C ALA A 370 -22.20 -3.51 25.34
N LYS A 371 -21.63 -4.61 25.81
CA LYS A 371 -21.67 -4.95 27.24
C LYS A 371 -20.52 -4.39 28.06
N ASN A 372 -19.31 -4.45 27.53
CA ASN A 372 -18.06 -4.08 28.21
C ASN A 372 -17.01 -3.65 27.18
N GLN A 373 -15.85 -3.19 27.66
CA GLN A 373 -14.78 -2.66 26.79
C GLN A 373 -14.17 -3.68 25.81
N TYR A 374 -14.42 -4.99 25.99
CA TYR A 374 -13.92 -6.06 25.11
C TYR A 374 -14.93 -6.52 24.05
N ASP A 375 -16.14 -5.93 24.04
CA ASP A 375 -17.18 -6.26 23.08
C ASP A 375 -16.82 -5.68 21.68
N PRO A 376 -16.75 -6.49 20.61
CA PRO A 376 -16.45 -6.00 19.26
C PRO A 376 -17.41 -4.89 18.78
N LYS A 377 -18.61 -4.82 19.33
CA LYS A 377 -19.58 -3.75 19.04
C LYS A 377 -19.11 -2.37 19.51
N ALA A 378 -18.17 -2.28 20.44
CA ALA A 378 -17.57 -1.02 20.86
C ALA A 378 -16.82 -0.35 19.69
N GLU A 379 -16.11 -1.13 18.88
CA GLU A 379 -15.43 -0.64 17.68
C GLU A 379 -16.43 -0.16 16.62
N GLU A 380 -17.51 -0.92 16.42
CA GLU A 380 -18.60 -0.54 15.51
C GLU A 380 -19.25 0.78 15.93
N ALA A 381 -19.60 0.92 17.22
CA ALA A 381 -20.14 2.14 17.80
C ALA A 381 -19.20 3.33 17.56
N THR A 382 -17.90 3.14 17.82
CA THR A 382 -16.88 4.18 17.67
C THR A 382 -16.79 4.66 16.22
N LYS A 383 -16.75 3.75 15.25
CA LYS A 383 -16.68 4.09 13.82
C LYS A 383 -17.92 4.86 13.36
N ILE A 384 -19.11 4.43 13.77
CA ILE A 384 -20.38 5.10 13.41
C ILE A 384 -20.38 6.53 13.97
N LEU A 385 -20.06 6.68 15.25
CA LEU A 385 -20.12 7.97 15.92
C LEU A 385 -19.08 8.95 15.37
N TYR A 386 -17.81 8.51 15.25
CA TYR A 386 -16.72 9.37 14.77
C TYR A 386 -17.00 9.89 13.37
N LYS A 387 -17.53 9.02 12.48
CA LYS A 387 -17.93 9.45 11.14
C LYS A 387 -19.04 10.49 11.21
N LYS A 388 -20.07 10.30 12.04
CA LYS A 388 -21.19 11.24 12.11
C LYS A 388 -20.78 12.59 12.71
N GLU A 389 -19.98 12.57 13.76
CA GLU A 389 -19.43 13.76 14.42
C GLU A 389 -18.53 14.57 13.50
N PHE A 390 -17.69 13.90 12.70
CA PHE A 390 -16.88 14.59 11.71
C PHE A 390 -17.74 15.32 10.67
N HIS A 391 -18.78 14.67 10.12
CA HIS A 391 -19.56 15.24 9.02
C HIS A 391 -20.61 16.27 9.45
N SER A 392 -21.23 16.09 10.61
CA SER A 392 -22.40 16.87 11.06
C SER A 392 -22.26 17.45 12.47
N GLY A 393 -21.18 17.13 13.17
CA GLY A 393 -20.97 17.58 14.55
C GLY A 393 -20.67 19.07 14.62
N VAL A 394 -21.37 19.75 15.52
CA VAL A 394 -21.16 21.17 15.83
C VAL A 394 -20.65 21.30 17.26
N LEU A 395 -19.55 22.03 17.45
CA LEU A 395 -18.98 22.24 18.78
C LEU A 395 -19.88 23.11 19.65
N LYS A 396 -20.03 22.74 20.93
CA LYS A 396 -20.86 23.45 21.92
C LYS A 396 -20.12 24.64 22.54
N GLU A 397 -20.84 25.42 23.36
CA GLU A 397 -20.35 26.65 24.00
C GLU A 397 -19.14 26.43 24.92
N ASN A 398 -18.98 25.21 25.47
CA ASN A 398 -17.83 24.83 26.30
C ASN A 398 -16.53 24.59 25.51
N CYS A 399 -16.54 24.74 24.18
CA CYS A 399 -15.36 24.63 23.31
C CYS A 399 -14.68 25.98 23.00
N GLY A 400 -14.95 27.02 23.80
CA GLY A 400 -14.28 28.33 23.67
C GLY A 400 -14.51 28.97 22.30
N GLU A 401 -13.44 29.45 21.66
CA GLU A 401 -13.50 30.16 20.37
C GLU A 401 -13.95 29.29 19.17
N TYR A 402 -14.01 27.97 19.37
CA TYR A 402 -14.46 27.01 18.37
C TYR A 402 -15.96 26.70 18.47
N ALA A 403 -16.64 27.23 19.48
CA ALA A 403 -18.08 27.05 19.68
C ALA A 403 -18.88 27.46 18.44
N GLY A 404 -19.91 26.68 18.12
CA GLY A 404 -20.82 26.90 16.99
C GLY A 404 -20.27 26.50 15.62
N LYS A 405 -19.01 26.04 15.53
CA LYS A 405 -18.39 25.64 14.26
C LYS A 405 -18.50 24.13 14.02
N LEU A 406 -18.49 23.74 12.74
CA LEU A 406 -18.50 22.34 12.31
C LEU A 406 -17.13 21.69 12.52
N VAL A 407 -17.11 20.47 13.08
CA VAL A 407 -15.88 19.72 13.39
C VAL A 407 -14.94 19.60 12.18
N ARG A 408 -15.46 19.21 11.00
CA ARG A 408 -14.65 19.08 9.77
C ARG A 408 -13.98 20.39 9.32
N GLU A 409 -14.56 21.54 9.66
CA GLU A 409 -14.10 22.85 9.17
C GLU A 409 -13.03 23.45 10.08
N ILE A 410 -13.01 23.04 11.35
CA ILE A 410 -12.07 23.57 12.35
C ILE A 410 -10.90 22.65 12.64
N LYS A 411 -10.93 21.38 12.22
CA LYS A 411 -9.97 20.38 12.69
C LYS A 411 -8.52 20.77 12.38
N GLU A 412 -8.24 21.19 11.15
CA GLU A 412 -6.88 21.61 10.76
C GLU A 412 -6.44 22.87 11.52
N LYS A 413 -7.31 23.88 11.59
CA LYS A 413 -7.04 25.11 12.34
C LYS A 413 -6.75 24.83 13.81
N LEU A 414 -7.57 24.00 14.45
CA LEU A 414 -7.43 23.64 15.87
C LEU A 414 -6.11 22.91 16.15
N ILE A 415 -5.64 22.07 15.22
CA ILE A 415 -4.33 21.43 15.31
C ILE A 415 -3.21 22.48 15.23
N GLU A 416 -3.31 23.45 14.32
CA GLU A 416 -2.35 24.54 14.19
C GLU A 416 -2.29 25.40 15.45
N ASP A 417 -3.46 25.80 15.97
CA ASP A 417 -3.60 26.64 17.17
C ASP A 417 -2.96 25.92 18.38
N PHE A 418 -3.31 24.66 18.64
CA PHE A 418 -2.74 23.88 19.76
C PHE A 418 -1.23 23.63 19.64
N ARG A 419 -0.71 23.52 18.41
CA ARG A 419 0.74 23.41 18.19
C ARG A 419 1.44 24.75 18.44
N SER A 420 0.83 25.86 18.04
CA SER A 420 1.37 27.21 18.26
C SER A 420 1.43 27.57 19.75
N GLU A 421 0.46 27.10 20.53
CA GLU A 421 0.43 27.23 21.99
C GLU A 421 1.39 26.28 22.72
N GLY A 422 1.99 25.33 22.00
CA GLY A 422 2.92 24.35 22.55
C GLY A 422 2.27 23.19 23.31
N ILE A 423 0.94 23.10 23.33
CA ILE A 423 0.17 22.05 24.03
C ILE A 423 -0.05 20.78 23.17
N ALA A 424 0.25 20.84 21.87
CA ALA A 424 0.20 19.70 20.97
C ALA A 424 1.51 19.50 20.18
N ASP A 425 1.76 18.27 19.78
CA ASP A 425 2.79 17.87 18.82
C ASP A 425 2.21 16.77 17.89
N ILE A 426 3.02 16.16 17.03
CA ILE A 426 2.59 15.10 16.12
C ILE A 426 3.50 13.87 16.19
N MET A 427 2.95 12.69 15.92
CA MET A 427 3.73 11.53 15.54
C MET A 427 3.04 10.79 14.41
N TYR A 428 3.81 10.08 13.60
CA TYR A 428 3.26 9.13 12.65
C TYR A 428 3.20 7.75 13.27
N ASP A 429 2.10 7.03 13.06
CA ASP A 429 2.03 5.61 13.40
C ASP A 429 1.18 4.86 12.37
N LEU A 430 1.16 3.54 12.46
CA LEU A 430 0.32 2.72 11.62
C LEU A 430 -1.05 2.56 12.30
N PRO A 431 -2.17 2.90 11.64
CA PRO A 431 -3.52 2.78 12.22
C PRO A 431 -3.94 1.31 12.42
N GLN A 432 -3.25 0.40 11.75
CA GLN A 432 -3.46 -1.04 11.83
C GLN A 432 -2.10 -1.75 11.80
N ARG A 433 -2.08 -2.98 12.31
CA ARG A 433 -0.89 -3.81 12.30
C ARG A 433 -0.43 -4.08 10.87
N VAL A 434 0.86 -3.89 10.63
CA VAL A 434 1.52 -4.21 9.34
C VAL A 434 2.67 -5.15 9.60
N VAL A 435 2.72 -6.24 8.84
CA VAL A 435 3.76 -7.26 8.98
C VAL A 435 4.50 -7.40 7.66
N CYS A 436 5.82 -7.25 7.69
CA CYS A 436 6.69 -7.50 6.54
C CYS A 436 6.74 -9.00 6.21
N ARG A 437 7.01 -9.36 4.95
CA ARG A 437 7.19 -10.77 4.55
C ARG A 437 8.33 -11.51 5.27
N CYS A 438 9.27 -10.80 5.90
CA CYS A 438 10.28 -11.37 6.80
C CYS A 438 9.75 -11.68 8.22
N LEU A 439 8.43 -11.62 8.42
CA LEU A 439 7.69 -11.85 9.67
C LEU A 439 7.90 -10.79 10.75
N THR A 440 8.58 -9.69 10.44
CA THR A 440 8.81 -8.58 11.37
C THR A 440 7.68 -7.57 11.30
N GLU A 441 7.18 -7.13 12.46
CA GLU A 441 6.20 -6.06 12.55
C GLU A 441 6.81 -4.73 12.11
N CYS A 442 6.11 -4.02 11.23
CA CYS A 442 6.56 -2.75 10.69
C CYS A 442 6.22 -1.60 11.65
N THR A 443 7.03 -0.54 11.57
CA THR A 443 6.79 0.73 12.25
C THR A 443 6.81 1.87 11.23
N VAL A 444 6.62 3.11 11.68
CA VAL A 444 6.88 4.28 10.84
C VAL A 444 8.30 4.76 11.05
N LYS A 445 9.01 5.00 9.95
CA LYS A 445 10.29 5.71 9.93
C LYS A 445 10.17 6.95 9.06
N ILE A 446 10.68 8.08 9.52
CA ILE A 446 10.88 9.24 8.67
C ILE A 446 12.21 9.03 7.94
N LEU A 447 12.15 8.89 6.62
CA LEU A 447 13.35 8.82 5.79
C LEU A 447 13.65 10.20 5.24
N GLU A 448 14.86 10.66 5.53
CA GLU A 448 15.48 11.78 4.84
C GLU A 448 16.04 11.28 3.49
N ASP A 449 15.99 12.13 2.46
CA ASP A 449 16.53 11.85 1.12
C ASP A 449 15.92 10.68 0.33
N GLN A 450 14.67 10.29 0.62
CA GLN A 450 13.92 9.31 -0.16
C GLN A 450 13.42 9.92 -1.49
N TRP A 451 13.38 9.11 -2.55
CA TRP A 451 12.82 9.50 -3.85
C TRP A 451 11.33 9.14 -3.94
N PHE A 452 10.54 10.09 -4.45
CA PHE A 452 9.08 9.98 -4.57
C PHE A 452 8.59 10.32 -5.97
N LEU A 453 7.47 9.70 -6.34
CA LEU A 453 6.59 10.17 -7.40
C LEU A 453 5.60 11.17 -6.80
N LYS A 454 5.57 12.38 -7.34
CA LYS A 454 4.72 13.49 -6.87
C LYS A 454 3.30 13.39 -7.41
N TYR A 455 2.58 12.30 -7.11
CA TYR A 455 1.18 12.16 -7.55
C TYR A 455 0.24 13.20 -6.93
N SER A 456 0.67 13.90 -5.89
CA SER A 456 0.01 15.06 -5.30
C SER A 456 -0.10 16.26 -6.26
N ASP A 457 0.67 16.28 -7.35
CA ASP A 457 0.69 17.38 -8.32
C ASP A 457 -0.70 17.63 -8.95
N PRO A 458 -1.31 18.82 -8.76
CA PRO A 458 -2.67 19.09 -9.24
C PRO A 458 -2.84 18.98 -10.75
N GLU A 459 -1.84 19.40 -11.54
CA GLU A 459 -1.90 19.32 -13.00
C GLU A 459 -1.80 17.87 -13.46
N TRP A 460 -0.96 17.07 -12.79
CA TRP A 460 -0.83 15.65 -13.11
C TRP A 460 -2.11 14.89 -12.77
N LYS A 461 -2.73 15.15 -11.61
CA LYS A 461 -4.04 14.62 -11.23
C LYS A 461 -5.11 14.99 -12.25
N GLN A 462 -5.13 16.24 -12.71
CA GLN A 462 -6.11 16.68 -13.70
C GLN A 462 -5.95 15.95 -15.03
N LYS A 463 -4.71 15.75 -15.51
CA LYS A 463 -4.44 14.93 -16.71
C LYS A 463 -4.85 13.47 -16.52
N ALA A 464 -4.61 12.90 -15.34
CA ALA A 464 -5.04 11.53 -15.03
C ALA A 464 -6.58 11.40 -15.06
N LYS A 465 -7.32 12.37 -14.50
CA LYS A 465 -8.78 12.44 -14.58
C LYS A 465 -9.28 12.63 -16.01
N GLU A 466 -8.62 13.46 -16.81
CA GLU A 466 -8.91 13.65 -18.22
C GLU A 466 -8.76 12.33 -18.99
N ALA A 467 -7.65 11.62 -18.80
CA ALA A 467 -7.43 10.32 -19.42
C ALA A 467 -8.49 9.30 -18.96
N LEU A 468 -8.78 9.24 -17.66
CA LEU A 468 -9.82 8.38 -17.11
C LEU A 468 -11.18 8.66 -17.77
N SER A 469 -11.56 9.93 -17.97
CA SER A 469 -12.82 10.31 -18.63
C SER A 469 -12.96 9.79 -20.06
N ARG A 470 -11.84 9.59 -20.77
CA ARG A 470 -11.78 9.03 -22.13
C ARG A 470 -11.74 7.50 -22.14
N MET A 471 -11.41 6.87 -21.01
CA MET A 471 -11.33 5.42 -20.87
C MET A 471 -12.70 4.79 -20.63
N LYS A 472 -12.89 3.58 -21.16
CA LYS A 472 -13.96 2.69 -20.72
C LYS A 472 -13.53 1.90 -19.49
N ILE A 473 -14.34 1.88 -18.44
CA ILE A 473 -14.07 1.11 -17.22
C ILE A 473 -15.10 0.00 -17.11
N TYR A 474 -14.63 -1.22 -16.79
CA TYR A 474 -15.50 -2.39 -16.66
C TYR A 474 -15.32 -3.02 -15.27
N PRO A 475 -16.37 -3.07 -14.43
CA PRO A 475 -17.66 -2.40 -14.59
C PRO A 475 -17.53 -0.88 -14.44
N GLU A 476 -18.46 -0.12 -15.01
CA GLU A 476 -18.44 1.35 -14.98
C GLU A 476 -18.49 1.89 -13.53
N THR A 477 -19.10 1.15 -12.61
CA THR A 477 -19.13 1.48 -11.17
C THR A 477 -17.74 1.56 -10.54
N ALA A 478 -16.72 0.88 -11.09
CA ALA A 478 -15.36 0.96 -10.61
C ALA A 478 -14.69 2.32 -10.92
N ARG A 479 -15.25 3.14 -11.83
CA ARG A 479 -14.70 4.46 -12.17
C ARG A 479 -14.58 5.36 -10.95
N GLN A 480 -15.56 5.35 -10.06
CA GLN A 480 -15.54 6.18 -8.85
C GLN A 480 -14.33 5.81 -7.97
N TRP A 481 -13.98 4.53 -7.87
CA TRP A 481 -12.82 4.09 -7.10
C TRP A 481 -11.52 4.69 -7.64
N PHE A 482 -11.37 4.80 -8.97
CA PHE A 482 -10.22 5.47 -9.58
C PHE A 482 -10.21 6.97 -9.27
N LEU A 483 -11.35 7.65 -9.34
CA LEU A 483 -11.45 9.08 -9.02
C LEU A 483 -11.06 9.34 -7.56
N ASP A 484 -11.62 8.58 -6.63
CA ASP A 484 -11.31 8.67 -5.21
C ASP A 484 -9.80 8.48 -4.99
N VAL A 485 -9.20 7.48 -5.65
CA VAL A 485 -7.76 7.22 -5.58
C VAL A 485 -6.94 8.36 -6.13
N ILE A 486 -7.25 8.88 -7.32
CA ILE A 486 -6.56 10.03 -7.88
C ILE A 486 -6.62 11.24 -6.92
N ASP A 487 -7.75 11.43 -6.24
CA ASP A 487 -7.93 12.53 -5.30
C ASP A 487 -7.09 12.38 -4.02
N TRP A 488 -7.12 11.22 -3.36
CA TRP A 488 -6.39 11.04 -2.11
C TRP A 488 -4.90 10.76 -2.30
N LEU A 489 -4.46 10.30 -3.47
CA LEU A 489 -3.07 9.90 -3.70
C LEU A 489 -2.12 11.10 -3.52
N LYS A 490 -1.11 10.91 -2.68
CA LYS A 490 -0.05 11.87 -2.36
C LYS A 490 1.28 11.41 -2.95
N GLU A 491 2.39 11.84 -2.37
CA GLU A 491 3.73 11.34 -2.69
C GLU A 491 3.80 9.82 -2.51
N TRP A 492 4.38 9.12 -3.49
CA TRP A 492 4.61 7.68 -3.41
C TRP A 492 6.10 7.38 -3.41
N ALA A 493 6.60 6.69 -2.38
CA ALA A 493 8.00 6.28 -2.31
C ALA A 493 8.31 5.31 -3.45
N CYS A 494 9.06 5.78 -4.45
CA CYS A 494 9.23 5.06 -5.72
C CYS A 494 10.57 4.31 -5.83
N ALA A 495 11.35 4.27 -4.75
CA ALA A 495 12.65 3.61 -4.70
C ALA A 495 12.93 2.99 -3.34
N ARG A 496 13.82 1.99 -3.30
CA ARG A 496 14.27 1.27 -2.09
C ARG A 496 15.75 0.93 -2.19
N LYS A 497 16.35 0.49 -1.07
CA LYS A 497 17.78 0.15 -1.01
C LYS A 497 18.09 -1.35 -1.18
N THR A 498 17.08 -2.22 -1.12
CA THR A 498 17.25 -3.67 -1.09
C THR A 498 16.29 -4.37 -2.07
N GLY A 499 16.55 -5.65 -2.34
CA GLY A 499 15.75 -6.46 -3.27
C GLY A 499 16.24 -6.37 -4.72
N LEU A 500 15.51 -7.03 -5.63
CA LEU A 500 15.81 -6.99 -7.07
C LEU A 500 15.12 -5.80 -7.74
N GLY A 501 15.70 -5.24 -8.80
CA GLY A 501 15.09 -4.18 -9.61
C GLY A 501 16.10 -3.41 -10.44
N THR A 502 15.65 -2.29 -11.02
CA THR A 502 16.49 -1.38 -11.79
C THR A 502 17.05 -0.26 -10.90
N PRO A 503 18.37 -0.03 -10.83
CA PRO A 503 18.93 1.15 -10.15
C PRO A 503 18.47 2.47 -10.78
N LEU A 504 18.27 3.51 -9.96
CA LEU A 504 17.99 4.85 -10.46
C LEU A 504 19.22 5.39 -11.22
N PRO A 505 19.06 5.94 -12.44
CA PRO A 505 20.20 6.28 -13.30
C PRO A 505 21.06 7.43 -12.75
N TRP A 506 20.50 8.32 -11.92
CA TRP A 506 21.23 9.42 -11.28
C TRP A 506 21.60 9.15 -9.82
N ASN A 507 21.13 8.05 -9.24
CA ASN A 507 21.44 7.68 -7.86
C ASN A 507 21.40 6.15 -7.70
N PRO A 508 22.44 5.42 -8.17
CA PRO A 508 22.41 3.97 -8.29
C PRO A 508 22.31 3.20 -6.96
N GLU A 509 22.49 3.86 -5.81
CA GLU A 509 22.25 3.26 -4.49
C GLU A 509 20.77 2.95 -4.23
N TRP A 510 19.89 3.58 -5.00
CA TRP A 510 18.45 3.39 -4.95
C TRP A 510 17.98 2.56 -6.13
N ILE A 511 17.12 1.59 -5.85
CA ILE A 511 16.50 0.69 -6.81
C ILE A 511 15.04 1.10 -6.96
N VAL A 512 14.56 1.27 -8.18
CA VAL A 512 13.15 1.52 -8.48
C VAL A 512 12.30 0.40 -7.87
N GLU A 513 11.27 0.79 -7.12
CA GLU A 513 10.39 -0.18 -6.49
C GLU A 513 9.35 -0.77 -7.45
N THR A 514 8.80 -1.87 -7.00
CA THR A 514 7.95 -2.81 -7.72
C THR A 514 6.70 -2.21 -8.38
N LEU A 515 5.99 -1.29 -7.72
CA LEU A 515 4.78 -0.70 -8.30
C LEU A 515 5.09 0.47 -9.25
N SER A 516 6.35 0.92 -9.30
CA SER A 516 6.74 2.10 -10.08
C SER A 516 7.50 1.75 -11.37
N ASP A 517 8.21 0.61 -11.44
CA ASP A 517 8.78 0.08 -12.69
C ASP A 517 7.79 -0.71 -13.54
N SER A 518 6.55 -0.91 -13.07
CA SER A 518 5.55 -1.76 -13.73
C SER A 518 4.38 -0.97 -14.36
N THR A 519 4.58 0.32 -14.62
CA THR A 519 3.51 1.25 -15.03
C THR A 519 3.33 1.43 -16.54
N ILE A 520 4.39 1.33 -17.34
CA ILE A 520 4.34 1.57 -18.81
C ILE A 520 5.02 0.47 -19.65
N TYR A 521 5.35 -0.67 -19.04
CA TYR A 521 6.05 -1.78 -19.70
C TYR A 521 5.32 -2.37 -20.91
N MET A 522 4.05 -2.01 -21.10
CA MET A 522 3.28 -2.37 -22.28
C MET A 522 3.88 -1.77 -23.54
N ALA A 523 4.53 -0.59 -23.46
CA ALA A 523 5.29 -0.03 -24.57
C ALA A 523 6.50 -0.93 -24.91
N PHE A 524 7.17 -1.48 -23.90
CA PHE A 524 8.29 -2.40 -24.09
C PHE A 524 7.87 -3.72 -24.76
N TYR A 525 6.66 -4.23 -24.52
CA TYR A 525 6.14 -5.40 -25.27
C TYR A 525 6.16 -5.20 -26.79
N THR A 526 5.93 -3.96 -27.26
CA THR A 526 5.85 -3.68 -28.70
C THR A 526 7.21 -3.86 -29.40
N ILE A 527 8.31 -3.56 -28.70
CA ILE A 527 9.65 -3.57 -29.28
C ILE A 527 10.51 -4.76 -28.86
N ASN A 528 10.20 -5.44 -27.75
CA ASN A 528 11.04 -6.51 -27.22
C ASN A 528 11.21 -7.69 -28.20
N LYS A 529 10.24 -7.94 -29.09
CA LYS A 529 10.39 -8.89 -30.21
C LYS A 529 11.62 -8.57 -31.06
N HIS A 530 11.79 -7.31 -31.45
CA HIS A 530 12.87 -6.84 -32.32
C HIS A 530 14.21 -6.82 -31.57
N ILE A 531 14.21 -6.40 -30.30
CA ILE A 531 15.38 -6.46 -29.42
C ILE A 531 15.95 -7.88 -29.39
N ARG A 532 15.09 -8.88 -29.21
CA ARG A 532 15.49 -10.30 -29.20
C ARG A 532 15.89 -10.81 -30.57
N GLN A 533 15.11 -10.51 -31.61
CA GLN A 533 15.36 -10.96 -32.98
C GLN A 533 16.72 -10.49 -33.50
N TYR A 534 17.08 -9.24 -33.24
CA TYR A 534 18.32 -8.63 -33.72
C TYR A 534 19.47 -8.68 -32.72
N GLY A 535 19.28 -9.30 -31.55
CA GLY A 535 20.31 -9.39 -30.51
C GLY A 535 20.80 -8.03 -30.02
N ILE A 536 19.90 -7.04 -29.92
CA ILE A 536 20.24 -5.69 -29.48
C ILE A 536 20.71 -5.73 -28.03
N LYS A 537 21.92 -5.24 -27.78
CA LYS A 537 22.55 -5.26 -26.46
C LYS A 537 22.03 -4.10 -25.59
N PRO A 538 22.03 -4.25 -24.26
CA PRO A 538 21.57 -3.20 -23.33
C PRO A 538 22.26 -1.85 -23.54
N GLU A 539 23.55 -1.85 -23.85
CA GLU A 539 24.34 -0.62 -24.02
C GLU A 539 23.90 0.19 -25.26
N GLN A 540 23.24 -0.46 -26.23
CA GLN A 540 22.71 0.18 -27.43
C GLN A 540 21.33 0.82 -27.19
N LEU A 541 20.65 0.48 -26.09
CA LEU A 541 19.33 0.99 -25.74
C LEU A 541 19.43 2.31 -24.98
N THR A 542 19.82 3.38 -25.68
CA THR A 542 19.99 4.71 -25.08
C THR A 542 18.67 5.47 -24.93
N PRO A 543 18.58 6.48 -24.04
CA PRO A 543 17.39 7.32 -23.92
C PRO A 543 16.95 7.98 -25.25
N GLU A 544 17.89 8.36 -26.11
CA GLU A 544 17.62 8.96 -27.42
C GLU A 544 16.98 7.94 -28.39
N LEU A 545 17.41 6.67 -28.33
CA LEU A 545 16.79 5.62 -29.12
C LEU A 545 15.32 5.45 -28.71
N PHE A 546 15.03 5.38 -27.41
CA PHE A 546 13.66 5.26 -26.92
C PHE A 546 12.81 6.47 -27.29
N ASP A 547 13.36 7.69 -27.21
CA ASP A 547 12.68 8.89 -27.68
C ASP A 547 12.38 8.86 -29.19
N CYS A 548 13.27 8.33 -30.00
CA CYS A 548 13.02 8.15 -31.44
C CYS A 548 11.90 7.14 -31.69
N ILE A 549 11.95 5.99 -31.01
CA ILE A 549 10.93 4.95 -31.14
C ILE A 549 9.56 5.46 -30.68
N PHE A 550 9.47 6.02 -29.47
CA PHE A 550 8.19 6.32 -28.82
C PHE A 550 7.67 7.74 -29.12
N TYR A 551 8.55 8.73 -29.23
CA TYR A 551 8.16 10.12 -29.47
C TYR A 551 8.44 10.59 -30.90
N GLY A 552 9.22 9.84 -31.69
CA GLY A 552 9.62 10.26 -33.03
C GLY A 552 10.61 11.42 -33.02
N LYS A 553 11.38 11.56 -31.93
CA LYS A 553 12.35 12.64 -31.75
C LYS A 553 13.75 12.21 -32.19
N GLY A 554 14.50 13.16 -32.75
CA GLY A 554 15.88 12.99 -33.19
C GLY A 554 16.01 12.38 -34.59
N GLU A 555 17.17 12.59 -35.20
CA GLU A 555 17.49 12.09 -36.54
C GLU A 555 17.92 10.63 -36.48
N LYS A 556 17.22 9.75 -37.21
CA LYS A 556 17.47 8.29 -37.20
C LYS A 556 18.90 7.94 -37.58
N ALA A 557 19.49 8.67 -38.54
CA ALA A 557 20.85 8.45 -38.99
C ALA A 557 21.86 8.66 -37.85
N GLU A 558 21.70 9.73 -37.06
CA GLU A 558 22.58 10.02 -35.93
C GLU A 558 22.43 8.99 -34.81
N ILE A 559 21.20 8.59 -34.51
CA ILE A 559 20.91 7.56 -33.49
C ILE A 559 21.49 6.22 -33.93
N ALA A 560 21.37 5.87 -35.21
CA ALA A 560 21.97 4.66 -35.77
C ALA A 560 23.50 4.67 -35.63
N THR A 561 24.16 5.80 -35.90
CA THR A 561 25.61 5.95 -35.69
C THR A 561 25.99 5.78 -34.22
N LYS A 562 25.23 6.37 -33.28
CA LYS A 562 25.52 6.30 -31.84
C LYS A 562 25.29 4.91 -31.25
N THR A 563 24.22 4.25 -31.64
CA THR A 563 23.78 2.96 -31.07
C THR A 563 24.34 1.75 -31.82
N GLY A 564 24.81 1.94 -33.05
CA GLY A 564 25.17 0.85 -33.96
C GLY A 564 23.96 0.04 -34.46
N ILE A 565 22.74 0.51 -34.23
CA ILE A 565 21.50 -0.13 -34.72
C ILE A 565 21.16 0.45 -36.08
N LYS A 566 20.90 -0.42 -37.07
CA LYS A 566 20.55 0.02 -38.43
C LYS A 566 19.27 0.87 -38.43
N PRO A 567 19.19 1.96 -39.22
CA PRO A 567 18.01 2.83 -39.28
C PRO A 567 16.70 2.08 -39.59
N GLU A 568 16.77 1.02 -40.40
CA GLU A 568 15.62 0.19 -40.75
C GLU A 568 15.05 -0.53 -39.53
N ILE A 569 15.91 -1.03 -38.64
CA ILE A 569 15.50 -1.71 -37.40
C ILE A 569 14.86 -0.72 -36.41
N ILE A 570 15.39 0.51 -36.33
CA ILE A 570 14.79 1.59 -35.53
C ILE A 570 13.39 1.91 -36.05
N GLU A 571 13.24 1.98 -37.37
CA GLU A 571 11.94 2.23 -38.00
C GLU A 571 10.94 1.08 -37.81
N GLU A 572 11.39 -0.17 -37.87
CA GLU A 572 10.57 -1.35 -37.55
C GLU A 572 10.03 -1.29 -36.12
N MET A 573 10.90 -1.02 -35.14
CA MET A 573 10.49 -0.86 -33.73
C MET A 573 9.48 0.27 -33.54
N ARG A 574 9.68 1.40 -34.23
CA ARG A 574 8.75 2.53 -34.19
C ARG A 574 7.40 2.16 -34.81
N LYS A 575 7.39 1.53 -35.99
CA LYS A 575 6.15 1.09 -36.66
C LYS A 575 5.36 0.11 -35.81
N GLU A 576 6.02 -0.80 -35.11
CA GLU A 576 5.39 -1.72 -34.16
C GLU A 576 4.72 -0.99 -33.01
N PHE A 577 5.42 -0.06 -32.37
CA PHE A 577 4.85 0.75 -31.30
C PHE A 577 3.63 1.52 -31.81
N LEU A 578 3.76 2.27 -32.91
CA LEU A 578 2.69 3.10 -33.44
C LEU A 578 1.47 2.29 -33.91
N TYR A 579 1.68 1.06 -34.40
CA TYR A 579 0.58 0.17 -34.77
C TYR A 579 -0.14 -0.36 -33.53
N TRP A 580 0.59 -0.87 -32.54
CA TRP A 580 -0.01 -1.55 -31.39
C TRP A 580 -0.50 -0.62 -30.29
N TYR A 581 0.09 0.56 -30.10
CA TYR A 581 -0.34 1.52 -29.08
C TYR A 581 -1.55 2.33 -29.54
N PRO A 582 -2.45 2.76 -28.64
CA PRO A 582 -2.44 2.58 -27.18
C PRO A 582 -2.87 1.18 -26.71
N VAL A 583 -2.70 0.86 -25.43
CA VAL A 583 -3.31 -0.35 -24.83
C VAL A 583 -4.85 -0.27 -24.95
N ASP A 584 -5.45 -1.20 -25.67
CA ASP A 584 -6.91 -1.19 -25.90
C ASP A 584 -7.68 -1.73 -24.70
N MET A 585 -7.13 -2.71 -23.98
CA MET A 585 -7.72 -3.29 -22.77
C MET A 585 -6.65 -3.79 -21.81
N ARG A 586 -6.74 -3.36 -20.54
CA ARG A 586 -5.95 -3.93 -19.44
C ARG A 586 -6.87 -4.46 -18.37
N ASN A 587 -6.79 -5.75 -18.05
CA ASN A 587 -7.65 -6.36 -17.04
C ASN A 587 -6.87 -6.81 -15.80
N SER A 588 -7.38 -6.49 -14.60
CA SER A 588 -6.83 -7.00 -13.35
C SER A 588 -7.85 -7.13 -12.23
N ALA A 589 -7.41 -7.60 -11.07
CA ALA A 589 -8.19 -7.63 -9.85
C ALA A 589 -8.36 -6.21 -9.26
N LYS A 590 -9.47 -5.99 -8.54
CA LYS A 590 -9.81 -4.70 -7.91
C LYS A 590 -8.77 -4.20 -6.92
N GLU A 591 -7.99 -5.11 -6.34
CA GLU A 591 -6.93 -4.81 -5.38
C GLU A 591 -5.78 -4.02 -6.02
N LEU A 592 -5.67 -4.00 -7.35
CA LEU A 592 -4.70 -3.16 -8.08
C LEU A 592 -5.23 -1.77 -8.45
N VAL A 593 -6.51 -1.46 -8.21
CA VAL A 593 -7.08 -0.11 -8.41
C VAL A 593 -6.38 0.95 -7.55
N PRO A 594 -6.22 0.79 -6.23
CA PRO A 594 -5.64 1.84 -5.38
C PRO A 594 -4.16 2.13 -5.63
N ASN A 595 -3.47 1.31 -6.44
CA ASN A 595 -2.05 1.45 -6.72
C ASN A 595 -1.76 1.31 -8.23
N HIS A 596 -1.34 0.12 -8.68
CA HIS A 596 -0.82 -0.18 -10.01
C HIS A 596 -1.67 0.32 -11.18
N LEU A 597 -3.00 0.09 -11.17
CA LEU A 597 -3.87 0.52 -12.27
C LEU A 597 -4.01 2.06 -12.31
N THR A 598 -3.95 2.71 -11.16
CA THR A 598 -3.95 4.18 -11.09
C THR A 598 -2.58 4.72 -11.52
N PHE A 599 -1.47 4.13 -11.06
CA PHE A 599 -0.11 4.52 -11.45
C PHE A 599 0.12 4.32 -12.97
N PHE A 600 -0.46 3.26 -13.54
CA PHE A 600 -0.55 3.04 -14.97
C PHE A 600 -1.15 4.26 -15.70
N ILE A 601 -2.25 4.83 -15.20
CA ILE A 601 -2.85 6.04 -15.79
C ILE A 601 -1.89 7.23 -15.65
N PHE A 602 -1.40 7.51 -14.43
CA PHE A 602 -0.49 8.64 -14.17
C PHE A 602 0.75 8.62 -15.06
N HIS A 603 1.45 7.48 -15.15
CA HIS A 603 2.66 7.41 -15.96
C HIS A 603 2.38 7.52 -17.46
N HIS A 604 1.25 6.98 -17.94
CA HIS A 604 0.87 7.14 -19.35
C HIS A 604 0.63 8.62 -19.71
N VAL A 605 -0.10 9.37 -18.86
CA VAL A 605 -0.36 10.79 -19.13
C VAL A 605 0.86 11.69 -18.94
N ALA A 606 1.84 11.25 -18.15
CA ALA A 606 3.10 11.96 -17.97
C ALA A 606 4.00 11.85 -19.21
N LEU A 607 4.04 10.67 -19.83
CA LEU A 607 5.05 10.30 -20.81
C LEU A 607 4.53 10.32 -22.25
N PHE A 608 3.28 9.92 -22.48
CA PHE A 608 2.74 9.77 -23.83
C PHE A 608 1.70 10.84 -24.17
N PRO A 609 1.56 11.20 -25.46
CA PRO A 609 0.50 12.10 -25.90
C PRO A 609 -0.89 11.42 -25.85
N PRO A 610 -2.00 12.17 -25.90
CA PRO A 610 -3.34 11.63 -25.64
C PRO A 610 -3.79 10.47 -26.54
N GLU A 611 -3.34 10.42 -27.78
CA GLU A 611 -3.59 9.33 -28.73
C GLU A 611 -2.96 7.98 -28.29
N HIS A 612 -2.01 8.03 -27.36
CA HIS A 612 -1.31 6.88 -26.79
C HIS A 612 -1.74 6.57 -25.35
N TRP A 613 -2.73 7.28 -24.81
CA TRP A 613 -3.30 6.97 -23.50
C TRP A 613 -4.13 5.67 -23.55
N PRO A 614 -4.18 4.91 -22.45
CA PRO A 614 -4.96 3.67 -22.38
C PRO A 614 -6.43 3.89 -22.76
N LYS A 615 -7.06 2.92 -23.43
CA LYS A 615 -8.47 3.04 -23.85
C LYS A 615 -9.46 2.39 -22.91
N SER A 616 -9.09 1.28 -22.26
CA SER A 616 -9.99 0.66 -21.28
C SER A 616 -9.28 -0.15 -20.20
N ILE A 617 -9.94 -0.23 -19.04
CA ILE A 617 -9.51 -1.04 -17.90
C ILE A 617 -10.67 -1.94 -17.44
N GLY A 618 -10.39 -3.24 -17.36
CA GLY A 618 -11.25 -4.24 -16.73
C GLY A 618 -10.82 -4.53 -15.30
N VAL A 619 -11.78 -4.60 -14.40
CA VAL A 619 -11.60 -4.88 -12.98
C VAL A 619 -12.47 -6.07 -12.59
N ASN A 620 -11.83 -7.13 -12.08
CA ASN A 620 -12.52 -8.31 -11.55
C ASN A 620 -12.35 -8.44 -10.04
N GLY A 621 -13.26 -9.20 -9.41
CA GLY A 621 -13.12 -9.60 -8.02
C GLY A 621 -12.01 -10.64 -7.80
N MET A 622 -11.80 -11.01 -6.54
CA MET A 622 -10.94 -12.12 -6.15
C MET A 622 -11.66 -13.46 -6.32
N LEU A 623 -10.91 -14.47 -6.75
CA LEU A 623 -11.41 -15.84 -6.80
C LEU A 623 -11.49 -16.41 -5.36
N MET A 624 -12.63 -17.00 -5.03
CA MET A 624 -12.88 -17.69 -3.76
C MET A 624 -12.93 -19.19 -3.99
N ILE A 625 -12.39 -19.98 -3.08
CA ILE A 625 -12.53 -21.45 -3.06
C ILE A 625 -13.47 -21.79 -1.91
N GLU A 626 -14.60 -22.44 -2.22
CA GLU A 626 -15.62 -22.84 -1.22
C GLU A 626 -16.06 -21.67 -0.31
N GLY A 627 -16.25 -20.49 -0.90
CA GLY A 627 -16.66 -19.28 -0.19
C GLY A 627 -15.57 -18.63 0.67
N LYS A 628 -14.33 -19.13 0.66
CA LYS A 628 -13.18 -18.57 1.40
C LYS A 628 -12.13 -17.99 0.45
N LYS A 629 -11.45 -16.92 0.91
CA LYS A 629 -10.27 -16.36 0.20
C LYS A 629 -9.18 -17.43 0.16
N MET A 630 -8.56 -17.60 -1.00
CA MET A 630 -7.47 -18.54 -1.21
C MET A 630 -6.27 -18.14 -0.32
N SER A 631 -5.73 -19.07 0.46
CA SER A 631 -4.55 -18.83 1.29
C SER A 631 -3.70 -20.09 1.40
N LYS A 632 -2.38 -19.94 1.21
CA LYS A 632 -1.41 -21.03 1.48
C LYS A 632 -1.51 -21.51 2.93
N SER A 633 -1.63 -20.59 3.89
CA SER A 633 -1.69 -20.94 5.32
C SER A 633 -2.97 -21.66 5.75
N LYS A 634 -4.06 -21.55 4.98
CA LYS A 634 -5.34 -22.22 5.29
C LYS A 634 -5.50 -23.53 4.51
N GLY A 635 -4.48 -23.95 3.75
CA GLY A 635 -4.51 -25.16 2.93
C GLY A 635 -5.44 -25.10 1.71
N ASN A 636 -6.18 -24.01 1.50
CA ASN A 636 -7.12 -23.83 0.39
C ASN A 636 -6.46 -23.08 -0.78
N PHE A 637 -5.30 -23.56 -1.24
CA PHE A 637 -4.52 -22.96 -2.33
C PHE A 637 -4.33 -23.95 -3.47
N ILE A 638 -4.70 -23.56 -4.69
CA ILE A 638 -4.61 -24.43 -5.87
C ILE A 638 -3.76 -23.73 -6.93
N THR A 639 -2.64 -24.36 -7.29
CA THR A 639 -1.80 -23.92 -8.40
C THR A 639 -2.55 -24.09 -9.72
N LEU A 640 -2.28 -23.21 -10.68
CA LEU A 640 -2.88 -23.26 -12.01
C LEU A 640 -2.51 -24.54 -12.77
N ARG A 641 -1.38 -25.16 -12.43
CA ARG A 641 -0.95 -26.44 -13.03
C ARG A 641 -1.71 -27.65 -12.47
N ASN A 642 -2.13 -27.57 -11.21
CA ASN A 642 -2.86 -28.66 -10.53
C ASN A 642 -4.36 -28.62 -10.80
N ALA A 643 -4.93 -27.42 -10.97
CA ALA A 643 -6.26 -27.23 -11.51
C ALA A 643 -6.33 -27.70 -12.97
#